data_AF-A0A2H4SNJ6-F1
#
_entry.id   AF-A0A2H4SNJ6-F1
#
_cell.length_a   1.000
_cell.length_b   1.000
_cell.length_c   1.000
_cell.angle_alpha   90.00
_cell.angle_beta   90.00
_cell.angle_gamma   90.00
#
_symmetry.space_group_name_H-M   'P 1'
#
loop_
_entity.id
_entity.type
_entity.pdbx_description
1 polymer ?
#
loop_
_entity_poly.entity_id
_entity_poly.type
_entity_poly.pdbx_seq_one_letter_code
_entity_poly.pdbx_strand_id
1 'polypeptide(L)'
;MEDFHFTTRALSHPEILRRIITQLTNPSLARAARVARSWFAPATDALWQYGSLAHLQRVKPDKRRQQYASKMTDLAVENKHRSWDYTIARKLKFEKITSASFIDYLADQDRLCKSCQPFKSSPVNEVTIMDSIVHDAFFECIAELWPNISKIYIGTLFPSEITQQAFLDFVKSRPSLESLDVQEGEDDLQGQDLFPHCATRAELTALRLPFDISTEVVQKTIAQEGNLFPSLKSLFITMPSDAFSLLLGPFRNLTDLEVEVTDVTTAILSDISSITALERLVVILPCNYDLPKKEILSLRSLTKMRDLYLNRDGLDGDVMEAEDLEQLDFIDADFEELVSHFPGLCSLTFLCECTLTARALLSLADHCPRLGSVTLPSDVDLYGLGLDTRKKVLFPELWSLRLESLYTSQYTGEVVGTDFEHLSKRIGEHFPKLTDMAIKDTERGFADLASSFAPSVKSHRRRVREKVASDLELTEVKGPWIGSVCEMEDDEAYGFDTEEEDPSEDDEYYRYGAEDIDYEEDDESDDSVSITGPVSSTMPGGDVQLGGNERTQRSVHGQRDDFISQLRSRENDILKLAATKCGQPTAEFFQSEVCGDYYTRGSYNATFFIRLANGQKCVLRIPLRPCLAYCPHRKLECEIATMQHLSNCTTIPVPKVMAYRIEKADDPLSTFAILEHIDGKRLSPAELDNTPSENRLELYKSLADVYIQLRRQEFPSIGKLTRGVDGVCVGEKTASIMMNMMQLEGLDPIHIQNSYHDESGLLKSANIYTKMLLSIGYSAFLKSPNAVMVDMGLENLHHHFLFSKYVETWIEPGLDEGPFVLIHGDLHLSNMVVDDDLRLVGVLDWEWSRVVPVQYFSPPLWLSNRNEVQLAYPISWECYCVTEFAKFLRVVKSREEDMYQNNLLHDEWTRKMTDRAGPLVANALENWTDVDWFIFQRLFHQDPSLKKTALEAFAADDPLRTQLAEMKEHDCRIYEKDLELLVESDKNGQNSLSATIPQTLAWRAYLQNIPISAGALGATIAASAVAVAIWSRWQPSPSR
;
A
#
# COMPACT_ATOMS: atom_id res chain seq x y z
N MET A 1 -49.47 11.86 -23.47
CA MET A 1 -49.19 11.79 -24.93
C MET A 1 -48.44 13.03 -25.37
N GLU A 2 -48.86 14.23 -24.94
CA GLU A 2 -48.10 15.48 -25.15
C GLU A 2 -46.69 15.41 -24.55
N ASP A 3 -46.51 14.81 -23.36
CA ASP A 3 -45.21 14.66 -22.68
C ASP A 3 -44.19 13.91 -23.54
N PHE A 4 -44.61 12.83 -24.19
CA PHE A 4 -43.78 12.06 -25.12
C PHE A 4 -43.33 12.92 -26.32
N HIS A 5 -44.20 13.84 -26.75
CA HIS A 5 -43.91 14.79 -27.82
C HIS A 5 -42.96 15.90 -27.37
N PHE A 6 -43.01 16.33 -26.10
CA PHE A 6 -42.04 17.23 -25.48
C PHE A 6 -40.66 16.56 -25.31
N THR A 7 -40.59 15.34 -24.77
CA THR A 7 -39.34 14.58 -24.60
C THR A 7 -38.67 14.33 -25.95
N THR A 8 -39.44 13.94 -26.97
CA THR A 8 -38.92 13.76 -28.35
C THR A 8 -38.42 15.07 -28.95
N ARG A 9 -39.04 16.22 -28.63
CA ARG A 9 -38.53 17.55 -29.00
C ARG A 9 -37.24 17.91 -28.25
N ALA A 10 -37.16 17.67 -26.95
CA ALA A 10 -35.97 17.96 -26.15
C ALA A 10 -34.76 17.13 -26.62
N LEU A 11 -34.95 15.83 -26.86
CA LEU A 11 -33.92 14.93 -27.40
C LEU A 11 -33.56 15.21 -28.87
N SER A 12 -34.34 16.01 -29.59
CA SER A 12 -33.96 16.52 -30.92
C SER A 12 -33.03 17.74 -30.87
N HIS A 13 -32.81 18.34 -29.69
CA HIS A 13 -31.92 19.48 -29.53
C HIS A 13 -30.47 19.01 -29.23
N PRO A 14 -29.47 19.31 -30.09
CA PRO A 14 -28.12 18.74 -29.98
C PRO A 14 -27.46 18.96 -28.62
N GLU A 15 -27.57 20.15 -28.03
CA GLU A 15 -26.96 20.47 -26.73
C GLU A 15 -27.56 19.68 -25.56
N ILE A 16 -28.86 19.36 -25.62
CA ILE A 16 -29.53 18.58 -24.56
C ILE A 16 -29.12 17.11 -24.70
N LEU A 17 -29.17 16.57 -25.92
CA LEU A 17 -28.70 15.22 -26.21
C LEU A 17 -27.23 15.03 -25.85
N ARG A 18 -26.36 16.01 -26.15
CA ARG A 18 -24.94 15.98 -25.79
C ARG A 18 -24.74 15.97 -24.28
N ARG A 19 -25.43 16.84 -23.53
CA ARG A 19 -25.37 16.86 -22.05
C ARG A 19 -25.82 15.54 -21.42
N ILE A 20 -26.86 14.90 -21.96
CA ILE A 20 -27.30 13.57 -21.51
C ILE A 20 -26.23 12.52 -21.82
N ILE A 21 -25.69 12.52 -23.04
CA ILE A 21 -24.66 11.57 -23.48
C ILE A 21 -23.38 11.68 -22.64
N THR A 22 -22.94 12.89 -22.27
CA THR A 22 -21.77 13.09 -21.38
C THR A 22 -21.97 12.61 -19.93
N GLN A 23 -23.15 12.09 -19.57
CA GLN A 23 -23.45 11.49 -18.27
C GLN A 23 -23.65 9.96 -18.34
N LEU A 24 -23.48 9.35 -19.53
CA LEU A 24 -23.62 7.90 -19.72
C LEU A 24 -22.28 7.17 -19.51
N THR A 25 -22.35 5.96 -18.95
CA THR A 25 -21.20 5.04 -18.84
C THR A 25 -20.83 4.42 -20.20
N ASN A 26 -19.59 3.93 -20.35
CA ASN A 26 -19.11 3.34 -21.62
C ASN A 26 -20.04 2.28 -22.25
N PRO A 27 -20.61 1.30 -21.50
CA PRO A 27 -21.58 0.35 -22.07
C PRO A 27 -22.87 1.03 -22.56
N SER A 28 -23.32 2.08 -21.86
CA SER A 28 -24.49 2.87 -22.24
C SER A 28 -24.20 3.82 -23.41
N LEU A 29 -22.98 4.31 -23.57
CA LEU A 29 -22.51 5.05 -24.76
C LEU A 29 -22.48 4.15 -26.00
N ALA A 30 -21.98 2.91 -25.88
CA ALA A 30 -21.99 1.94 -26.97
C ALA A 30 -23.42 1.57 -27.41
N ARG A 31 -24.36 1.42 -26.45
CA ARG A 31 -25.80 1.24 -26.75
C ARG A 31 -26.41 2.51 -27.37
N ALA A 32 -26.14 3.69 -26.80
CA ALA A 32 -26.61 4.98 -27.31
C ALA A 32 -26.19 5.24 -28.77
N ALA A 33 -24.97 4.85 -29.15
CA ALA A 33 -24.51 4.95 -30.53
C ALA A 33 -25.33 4.11 -31.53
N ARG A 34 -25.96 3.01 -31.07
CA ARG A 34 -26.82 2.13 -31.88
C ARG A 34 -28.29 2.59 -31.95
N VAL A 35 -28.73 3.54 -31.09
CA VAL A 35 -30.14 3.98 -31.01
C VAL A 35 -30.61 4.69 -32.28
N ALA A 36 -29.84 5.65 -32.79
CA ALA A 36 -30.21 6.43 -33.96
C ALA A 36 -28.99 7.14 -34.60
N ARG A 37 -29.10 7.47 -35.89
CA ARG A 37 -28.05 8.22 -36.63
C ARG A 37 -27.71 9.58 -36.01
N SER A 38 -28.66 10.23 -35.34
CA SER A 38 -28.45 11.48 -34.59
C SER A 38 -27.72 11.28 -33.25
N TRP A 39 -27.80 10.08 -32.66
CA TRP A 39 -27.11 9.72 -31.42
C TRP A 39 -25.70 9.19 -31.68
N PHE A 40 -25.50 8.47 -32.80
CA PHE A 40 -24.22 7.88 -33.19
C PHE A 40 -23.03 8.87 -33.12
N ALA A 41 -23.20 10.10 -33.63
CA ALA A 41 -22.11 11.08 -33.64
C ALA A 41 -21.68 11.49 -32.21
N PRO A 42 -22.53 12.12 -31.37
CA PRO A 42 -22.14 12.52 -30.02
C PRO A 42 -21.82 11.34 -29.09
N ALA A 43 -22.49 10.18 -29.23
CA ALA A 43 -22.17 9.00 -28.43
C ALA A 43 -20.79 8.43 -28.77
N THR A 44 -20.40 8.42 -30.05
CA THR A 44 -19.03 8.03 -30.43
C THR A 44 -18.00 9.14 -30.19
N ASP A 45 -18.39 10.42 -30.15
CA ASP A 45 -17.48 11.49 -29.71
C ASP A 45 -17.07 11.25 -28.24
N ALA A 46 -18.04 11.01 -27.34
CA ALA A 46 -17.75 10.69 -25.94
C ALA A 46 -16.99 9.36 -25.77
N LEU A 47 -17.42 8.28 -26.45
CA LEU A 47 -16.80 6.95 -26.32
C LEU A 47 -15.34 6.91 -26.81
N TRP A 48 -14.98 7.71 -27.82
CA TRP A 48 -13.64 7.74 -28.38
C TRP A 48 -12.80 8.94 -27.94
N GLN A 49 -13.31 9.80 -27.05
CA GLN A 49 -12.53 10.89 -26.43
C GLN A 49 -11.28 10.33 -25.72
N TYR A 50 -11.51 9.29 -24.90
CA TYR A 50 -10.52 8.55 -24.11
C TYR A 50 -10.25 7.14 -24.67
N GLY A 51 -10.48 6.90 -25.96
CA GLY A 51 -10.40 5.56 -26.56
C GLY A 51 -8.96 5.08 -26.78
N SER A 52 -8.59 3.91 -26.24
CA SER A 52 -7.22 3.37 -26.34
C SER A 52 -6.86 2.86 -27.75
N LEU A 53 -5.56 2.90 -28.06
CA LEU A 53 -4.98 2.48 -29.33
C LEU A 53 -5.18 0.97 -29.59
N ALA A 54 -5.27 0.18 -28.52
CA ALA A 54 -5.61 -1.24 -28.60
C ALA A 54 -7.02 -1.47 -29.16
N HIS A 55 -7.99 -0.59 -28.85
CA HIS A 55 -9.35 -0.66 -29.40
C HIS A 55 -9.38 -0.20 -30.87
N LEU A 56 -8.64 0.85 -31.25
CA LEU A 56 -8.51 1.27 -32.65
C LEU A 56 -7.96 0.16 -33.56
N GLN A 57 -7.06 -0.68 -33.06
CA GLN A 57 -6.55 -1.82 -33.81
C GLN A 57 -7.61 -2.89 -34.10
N ARG A 58 -8.56 -3.12 -33.17
CA ARG A 58 -9.60 -4.15 -33.32
C ARG A 58 -10.69 -3.76 -34.32
N VAL A 59 -10.90 -2.47 -34.57
CA VAL A 59 -11.77 -1.98 -35.65
C VAL A 59 -11.24 -2.47 -37.01
N LYS A 60 -12.10 -2.96 -37.91
CA LYS A 60 -11.73 -3.36 -39.30
C LYS A 60 -10.93 -2.22 -40.00
N PRO A 61 -9.92 -2.52 -40.84
CA PRO A 61 -8.95 -1.53 -41.37
C PRO A 61 -9.49 -0.51 -42.41
N ASP A 62 -10.78 -0.21 -42.35
CA ASP A 62 -11.50 0.74 -43.21
C ASP A 62 -11.44 2.19 -42.70
N LYS A 63 -12.14 3.07 -43.44
CA LYS A 63 -12.35 4.50 -43.10
C LYS A 63 -12.86 4.73 -41.66
N ARG A 64 -13.50 3.73 -41.01
CA ARG A 64 -13.96 3.82 -39.61
C ARG A 64 -12.80 4.11 -38.64
N ARG A 65 -11.60 3.51 -38.81
CA ARG A 65 -10.43 3.77 -37.93
C ARG A 65 -10.06 5.26 -37.87
N GLN A 66 -10.02 5.93 -39.02
CA GLN A 66 -9.69 7.36 -39.07
C GLN A 66 -10.81 8.25 -38.49
N GLN A 67 -12.08 7.84 -38.61
CA GLN A 67 -13.19 8.56 -37.98
C GLN A 67 -13.06 8.54 -36.46
N TYR A 68 -12.69 7.40 -35.86
CA TYR A 68 -12.48 7.28 -34.42
C TYR A 68 -11.18 7.98 -33.96
N ALA A 69 -10.06 7.82 -34.67
CA ALA A 69 -8.82 8.55 -34.39
C ALA A 69 -8.97 10.08 -34.43
N SER A 70 -9.94 10.61 -35.21
CA SER A 70 -10.26 12.06 -35.25
C SER A 70 -11.16 12.56 -34.11
N LYS A 71 -11.52 11.69 -33.15
CA LYS A 71 -12.34 12.01 -31.97
C LYS A 71 -11.53 12.02 -30.67
N MET A 72 -10.42 11.28 -30.62
CA MET A 72 -9.51 11.24 -29.46
C MET A 72 -8.95 12.62 -29.11
N THR A 73 -9.00 12.98 -27.83
CA THR A 73 -8.30 14.13 -27.23
C THR A 73 -7.16 13.71 -26.33
N ASP A 74 -7.22 12.48 -25.82
CA ASP A 74 -6.32 11.96 -24.78
C ASP A 74 -5.56 10.74 -25.31
N LEU A 75 -4.24 10.75 -25.15
CA LEU A 75 -3.35 9.66 -25.56
C LEU A 75 -2.90 8.85 -24.33
N ALA A 76 -3.65 7.78 -24.02
CA ALA A 76 -3.19 6.78 -23.05
C ALA A 76 -2.01 5.98 -23.63
N VAL A 77 -0.89 5.91 -22.90
CA VAL A 77 0.31 5.15 -23.24
C VAL A 77 0.57 4.09 -22.17
N GLU A 78 -0.05 2.92 -22.36
CA GLU A 78 -0.03 1.80 -21.41
C GLU A 78 1.26 0.96 -21.59
N ASN A 79 1.76 0.30 -20.52
CA ASN A 79 2.85 -0.68 -20.66
C ASN A 79 2.40 -2.03 -21.27
N LYS A 80 1.10 -2.37 -21.22
CA LYS A 80 0.53 -3.68 -21.63
C LYS A 80 0.48 -3.85 -23.15
N HIS A 81 1.63 -3.69 -23.81
CA HIS A 81 1.79 -3.50 -25.25
C HIS A 81 2.66 -4.59 -25.91
N ARG A 82 2.34 -5.86 -25.61
CA ARG A 82 2.49 -6.96 -26.58
C ARG A 82 1.33 -7.03 -27.60
N SER A 83 0.42 -6.05 -27.55
CA SER A 83 -0.94 -6.12 -28.10
C SER A 83 -1.22 -5.22 -29.30
N TRP A 84 -0.56 -4.06 -29.45
CA TRP A 84 -0.83 -3.13 -30.57
C TRP A 84 0.40 -2.79 -31.43
N ASP A 85 0.14 -2.57 -32.72
CA ASP A 85 1.11 -2.26 -33.76
C ASP A 85 1.15 -0.76 -34.07
N TYR A 86 2.22 -0.10 -33.63
CA TYR A 86 2.47 1.33 -33.86
C TYR A 86 2.60 1.71 -35.35
N THR A 87 2.80 0.75 -36.27
CA THR A 87 2.74 1.02 -37.72
C THR A 87 1.33 1.26 -38.24
N ILE A 88 0.28 0.93 -37.45
CA ILE A 88 -1.10 1.31 -37.72
C ILE A 88 -1.30 2.81 -37.45
N ALA A 89 -0.85 3.33 -36.30
CA ALA A 89 -0.96 4.75 -35.98
C ALA A 89 -0.24 5.64 -37.01
N ARG A 90 0.89 5.19 -37.58
CA ARG A 90 1.60 5.89 -38.68
C ARG A 90 0.77 6.10 -39.96
N LYS A 91 -0.39 5.45 -40.09
CA LYS A 91 -1.33 5.57 -41.23
C LYS A 91 -2.58 6.38 -40.88
N LEU A 92 -2.70 6.83 -39.64
CA LEU A 92 -3.82 7.58 -39.10
C LEU A 92 -3.37 9.01 -38.73
N LYS A 93 -4.33 9.91 -38.64
CA LYS A 93 -4.14 11.27 -38.12
C LYS A 93 -4.86 11.46 -36.79
N PHE A 94 -4.20 12.14 -35.87
CA PHE A 94 -4.68 12.45 -34.53
C PHE A 94 -4.68 13.98 -34.32
N GLU A 95 -5.60 14.66 -35.03
CA GLU A 95 -5.63 16.13 -35.18
C GLU A 95 -6.17 16.88 -33.94
N LYS A 96 -6.59 16.17 -32.88
CA LYS A 96 -7.21 16.74 -31.67
C LYS A 96 -6.56 16.31 -30.34
N ILE A 97 -5.52 15.47 -30.37
CA ILE A 97 -4.89 15.01 -29.13
C ILE A 97 -4.13 16.17 -28.47
N THR A 98 -4.55 16.54 -27.27
CA THR A 98 -4.03 17.65 -26.43
C THR A 98 -3.38 17.14 -25.15
N SER A 99 -3.78 15.98 -24.66
CA SER A 99 -3.26 15.34 -23.45
C SER A 99 -2.56 14.01 -23.78
N ALA A 100 -1.51 13.68 -23.03
CA ALA A 100 -0.87 12.37 -23.07
C ALA A 100 -0.65 11.84 -21.65
N SER A 101 -1.12 10.62 -21.38
CA SER A 101 -1.14 10.05 -20.03
C SER A 101 -0.38 8.72 -20.00
N PHE A 102 0.68 8.70 -19.20
CA PHE A 102 1.53 7.54 -18.92
C PHE A 102 1.07 6.97 -17.58
N ILE A 103 0.22 5.94 -17.65
CA ILE A 103 -0.36 5.24 -16.50
C ILE A 103 0.03 3.76 -16.63
N ASP A 104 0.35 3.10 -15.52
CA ASP A 104 0.95 1.75 -15.50
C ASP A 104 2.27 1.66 -16.34
N TYR A 105 3.00 2.76 -16.59
CA TYR A 105 4.02 2.82 -17.66
C TYR A 105 5.42 2.31 -17.22
N LEU A 106 6.17 1.72 -18.17
CA LEU A 106 7.56 1.29 -18.01
C LEU A 106 8.41 1.82 -19.17
N ALA A 107 9.33 2.73 -18.88
CA ALA A 107 10.11 3.46 -19.88
C ALA A 107 11.26 2.64 -20.50
N ASP A 108 10.94 1.73 -21.41
CA ASP A 108 11.88 1.30 -22.44
C ASP A 108 12.12 2.49 -23.40
N GLN A 109 13.26 3.18 -23.24
CA GLN A 109 13.70 4.33 -24.04
C GLN A 109 13.60 4.05 -25.55
N ASP A 110 13.97 2.84 -25.96
CA ASP A 110 14.01 2.42 -27.36
C ASP A 110 12.58 2.13 -27.90
N ARG A 111 11.58 1.93 -27.04
CA ARG A 111 10.15 1.87 -27.43
C ARG A 111 9.44 3.21 -27.35
N LEU A 112 9.63 4.00 -26.29
CA LEU A 112 8.91 5.25 -26.04
C LEU A 112 8.87 6.13 -27.30
N CYS A 113 10.05 6.47 -27.83
CA CYS A 113 10.14 7.34 -28.99
C CYS A 113 9.57 6.69 -30.26
N LYS A 114 9.63 5.35 -30.41
CA LYS A 114 9.05 4.61 -31.56
C LYS A 114 7.53 4.55 -31.53
N SER A 115 6.94 4.39 -30.33
CA SER A 115 5.51 4.34 -30.06
C SER A 115 4.86 5.72 -30.14
N CYS A 116 5.53 6.76 -29.65
CA CYS A 116 5.01 8.13 -29.62
C CYS A 116 5.30 8.94 -30.91
N GLN A 117 6.25 8.52 -31.76
CA GLN A 117 6.52 9.14 -33.08
C GLN A 117 5.26 9.48 -33.92
N PRO A 118 4.21 8.62 -34.03
CA PRO A 118 3.01 8.92 -34.82
C PRO A 118 2.24 10.17 -34.34
N PHE A 119 2.43 10.56 -33.08
CA PHE A 119 1.73 11.65 -32.40
C PHE A 119 2.61 12.91 -32.26
N LYS A 120 3.81 12.93 -32.86
CA LYS A 120 4.72 14.09 -32.84
C LYS A 120 4.14 15.35 -33.53
N SER A 121 3.09 15.19 -34.33
CA SER A 121 2.33 16.30 -34.94
C SER A 121 1.05 16.67 -34.20
N SER A 122 0.70 15.98 -33.11
CA SER A 122 -0.45 16.30 -32.28
C SER A 122 -0.15 17.49 -31.36
N PRO A 123 -1.13 18.39 -31.13
CA PRO A 123 -0.95 19.60 -30.32
C PRO A 123 -0.99 19.32 -28.81
N VAL A 124 -0.17 18.37 -28.33
CA VAL A 124 -0.11 18.01 -26.91
C VAL A 124 0.44 19.18 -26.09
N ASN A 125 -0.36 19.64 -25.12
CA ASN A 125 -0.01 20.65 -24.14
C ASN A 125 -0.08 20.14 -22.69
N GLU A 126 -0.68 18.97 -22.44
CA GLU A 126 -0.87 18.39 -21.10
C GLU A 126 -0.24 17.00 -21.01
N VAL A 127 0.60 16.74 -20.01
CA VAL A 127 1.22 15.44 -19.77
C VAL A 127 0.97 14.96 -18.34
N THR A 128 0.43 13.75 -18.22
CA THR A 128 0.18 13.04 -16.95
C THR A 128 1.15 11.86 -16.84
N ILE A 129 1.81 11.70 -15.69
CA ILE A 129 2.58 10.50 -15.34
C ILE A 129 2.05 9.99 -14.00
N MET A 130 1.77 8.69 -13.89
CA MET A 130 1.19 8.06 -12.68
C MET A 130 1.45 6.55 -12.69
N ASP A 131 1.66 5.93 -11.55
CA ASP A 131 1.92 4.49 -11.37
C ASP A 131 3.04 3.96 -12.31
N SER A 132 4.10 4.75 -12.50
CA SER A 132 5.02 4.58 -13.64
C SER A 132 6.50 4.55 -13.28
N ILE A 133 7.30 3.82 -14.06
CA ILE A 133 8.77 3.80 -14.03
C ILE A 133 9.27 4.60 -15.23
N VAL A 134 9.90 5.75 -14.99
CA VAL A 134 10.50 6.62 -16.03
C VAL A 134 11.96 6.91 -15.72
N HIS A 135 12.76 7.23 -16.73
CA HIS A 135 14.21 7.51 -16.61
C HIS A 135 14.53 8.88 -17.23
N ASP A 136 15.72 9.45 -17.01
CA ASP A 136 16.13 10.74 -17.61
C ASP A 136 15.79 10.87 -19.12
N ALA A 137 16.06 9.81 -19.88
CA ALA A 137 15.79 9.77 -21.32
C ALA A 137 14.29 9.74 -21.71
N PHE A 138 13.38 9.44 -20.77
CA PHE A 138 11.94 9.66 -20.97
C PHE A 138 11.67 11.15 -21.16
N PHE A 139 12.19 11.98 -20.24
CA PHE A 139 11.99 13.42 -20.29
C PHE A 139 12.64 14.04 -21.54
N GLU A 140 13.81 13.57 -21.97
CA GLU A 140 14.41 13.96 -23.27
C GLU A 140 13.48 13.66 -24.46
N CYS A 141 12.89 12.45 -24.50
CA CYS A 141 12.04 12.05 -25.59
C CYS A 141 10.71 12.82 -25.61
N ILE A 142 10.05 13.00 -24.45
CA ILE A 142 8.87 13.86 -24.32
C ILE A 142 9.21 15.32 -24.69
N ALA A 143 10.40 15.78 -24.31
CA ALA A 143 10.87 17.12 -24.63
C ALA A 143 10.98 17.37 -26.15
N GLU A 144 11.44 16.37 -26.92
CA GLU A 144 11.58 16.40 -28.38
C GLU A 144 10.24 16.17 -29.12
N LEU A 145 9.34 15.37 -28.55
CA LEU A 145 8.04 15.04 -29.13
C LEU A 145 7.06 16.23 -29.08
N TRP A 146 6.91 16.86 -27.92
CA TRP A 146 5.86 17.84 -27.66
C TRP A 146 6.42 19.13 -27.03
N PRO A 147 7.00 20.04 -27.84
CA PRO A 147 7.71 21.23 -27.35
C PRO A 147 6.83 22.25 -26.59
N ASN A 148 5.50 22.18 -26.74
CA ASN A 148 4.55 23.20 -26.27
C ASN A 148 3.76 22.76 -25.02
N ILE A 149 4.28 21.81 -24.24
CA ILE A 149 3.66 21.41 -22.97
C ILE A 149 3.52 22.64 -22.06
N SER A 150 2.28 22.88 -21.59
CA SER A 150 1.94 23.93 -20.64
C SER A 150 1.45 23.40 -19.29
N LYS A 151 1.02 22.13 -19.21
CA LYS A 151 0.68 21.44 -17.96
C LYS A 151 1.47 20.15 -17.79
N ILE A 152 2.05 19.96 -16.61
CA ILE A 152 2.69 18.70 -16.19
C ILE A 152 2.03 18.25 -14.88
N TYR A 153 1.60 16.99 -14.83
CA TYR A 153 1.14 16.30 -13.63
C TYR A 153 1.97 15.04 -13.40
N ILE A 154 2.48 14.88 -12.19
CA ILE A 154 3.23 13.69 -11.72
C ILE A 154 2.55 13.18 -10.45
N GLY A 155 1.81 12.09 -10.57
CA GLY A 155 1.47 11.21 -9.46
C GLY A 155 2.60 10.21 -9.19
N THR A 156 2.32 9.22 -8.35
CA THR A 156 3.30 8.21 -7.90
C THR A 156 4.17 7.64 -9.02
N LEU A 157 5.48 7.69 -8.85
CA LEU A 157 6.47 7.00 -9.66
C LEU A 157 7.04 5.82 -8.85
N PHE A 158 7.35 4.73 -9.54
CA PHE A 158 8.02 3.60 -8.91
C PHE A 158 9.55 3.73 -9.06
N PRO A 159 10.36 3.31 -8.07
CA PRO A 159 11.78 3.63 -7.98
C PRO A 159 12.56 3.42 -9.27
N SER A 160 13.21 4.48 -9.75
CA SER A 160 13.73 4.59 -11.11
C SER A 160 14.90 5.57 -11.20
N GLU A 161 15.73 5.43 -12.25
CA GLU A 161 16.93 6.26 -12.46
C GLU A 161 16.54 7.63 -13.05
N ILE A 162 15.86 8.45 -12.25
CA ILE A 162 15.59 9.87 -12.52
C ILE A 162 16.59 10.71 -11.73
N THR A 163 17.25 11.65 -12.39
CA THR A 163 18.03 12.69 -11.72
C THR A 163 17.21 13.96 -11.56
N GLN A 164 17.33 14.60 -10.38
CA GLN A 164 16.83 15.96 -10.12
C GLN A 164 17.23 16.95 -11.23
N GLN A 165 18.42 16.76 -11.80
CA GLN A 165 18.95 17.58 -12.89
C GLN A 165 18.17 17.38 -14.20
N ALA A 166 17.87 16.15 -14.61
CA ALA A 166 17.12 15.89 -15.83
C ALA A 166 15.66 16.37 -15.73
N PHE A 167 15.00 16.17 -14.58
CA PHE A 167 13.67 16.72 -14.36
C PHE A 167 13.67 18.26 -14.34
N LEU A 168 14.66 18.88 -13.71
CA LEU A 168 14.85 20.33 -13.74
C LEU A 168 15.11 20.86 -15.16
N ASP A 169 15.92 20.17 -15.96
CA ASP A 169 16.21 20.56 -17.35
C ASP A 169 15.01 20.30 -18.29
N PHE A 170 14.18 19.30 -18.01
CA PHE A 170 12.87 19.13 -18.62
C PHE A 170 11.97 20.35 -18.36
N VAL A 171 11.80 20.75 -17.11
CA VAL A 171 11.00 21.92 -16.70
C VAL A 171 11.55 23.23 -17.29
N LYS A 172 12.88 23.42 -17.32
CA LYS A 172 13.53 24.56 -18.02
C LYS A 172 13.25 24.54 -19.53
N SER A 173 13.24 23.36 -20.16
CA SER A 173 13.00 23.23 -21.61
C SER A 173 11.56 23.54 -22.04
N ARG A 174 10.60 23.63 -21.10
CA ARG A 174 9.23 24.08 -21.36
C ARG A 174 9.14 25.59 -21.09
N PRO A 175 9.15 26.48 -22.10
CA PRO A 175 8.97 27.93 -21.86
C PRO A 175 7.51 28.27 -21.51
N SER A 176 6.56 27.52 -22.06
CA SER A 176 5.10 27.71 -21.97
C SER A 176 4.44 27.07 -20.73
N LEU A 177 5.20 26.69 -19.69
CA LEU A 177 4.64 26.00 -18.53
C LEU A 177 3.76 26.94 -17.68
N GLU A 178 2.45 26.66 -17.71
CA GLU A 178 1.35 27.32 -17.00
C GLU A 178 1.02 26.62 -15.67
N SER A 179 1.20 25.30 -15.61
CA SER A 179 0.94 24.46 -14.44
C SER A 179 1.99 23.37 -14.26
N LEU A 180 2.46 23.21 -13.03
CA LEU A 180 3.28 22.08 -12.59
C LEU A 180 2.67 21.50 -11.31
N ASP A 181 2.36 20.21 -11.34
CA ASP A 181 1.75 19.46 -10.25
C ASP A 181 2.56 18.17 -10.01
N VAL A 182 2.97 17.95 -8.76
CA VAL A 182 3.70 16.76 -8.30
C VAL A 182 3.07 16.30 -6.98
N GLN A 183 2.79 15.01 -6.84
CA GLN A 183 2.19 14.45 -5.63
C GLN A 183 3.22 13.99 -4.59
N GLU A 184 2.75 13.79 -3.36
CA GLU A 184 3.54 13.40 -2.19
C GLU A 184 4.25 12.05 -2.40
N GLY A 185 5.45 11.91 -1.81
CA GLY A 185 6.31 10.72 -1.94
C GLY A 185 7.41 10.82 -3.01
N GLU A 186 7.40 11.86 -3.86
CA GLU A 186 8.32 12.04 -4.98
C GLU A 186 9.58 12.88 -4.66
N ASP A 187 10.09 12.79 -3.42
CA ASP A 187 11.19 13.64 -2.90
C ASP A 187 12.48 13.57 -3.74
N ASP A 188 12.73 12.45 -4.43
CA ASP A 188 13.85 12.27 -5.36
C ASP A 188 13.82 13.29 -6.53
N LEU A 189 12.68 13.93 -6.82
CA LEU A 189 12.54 15.01 -7.80
C LEU A 189 12.94 16.41 -7.24
N GLN A 190 13.16 16.56 -5.92
CA GLN A 190 13.42 17.86 -5.27
C GLN A 190 14.84 18.40 -5.53
N GLY A 191 15.07 18.98 -6.70
CA GLY A 191 16.29 19.74 -6.99
C GLY A 191 16.35 21.10 -6.26
N GLN A 192 17.50 21.45 -5.66
CA GLN A 192 17.75 22.75 -4.99
C GLN A 192 17.57 24.02 -5.87
N ASP A 193 17.39 23.84 -7.18
CA ASP A 193 17.15 24.89 -8.17
C ASP A 193 15.76 24.82 -8.82
N LEU A 194 14.92 23.82 -8.48
CA LEU A 194 13.57 23.66 -9.04
C LEU A 194 12.60 24.75 -8.56
N PHE A 195 12.48 24.93 -7.25
CA PHE A 195 11.65 26.01 -6.69
C PHE A 195 12.15 27.41 -7.12
N PRO A 196 13.45 27.75 -7.02
CA PRO A 196 13.96 29.02 -7.54
C PRO A 196 13.67 29.24 -9.03
N HIS A 197 13.83 28.21 -9.88
CA HIS A 197 13.49 28.31 -11.30
C HIS A 197 12.01 28.60 -11.50
N CYS A 198 11.12 27.85 -10.84
CA CYS A 198 9.67 28.05 -10.92
C CYS A 198 9.23 29.44 -10.46
N ALA A 199 9.86 30.00 -9.42
CA ALA A 199 9.57 31.34 -8.91
C ALA A 199 9.78 32.47 -9.94
N THR A 200 10.68 32.28 -10.91
CA THR A 200 10.96 33.29 -11.96
C THR A 200 10.00 33.24 -13.16
N ARG A 201 9.08 32.27 -13.22
CA ARG A 201 8.28 31.98 -14.42
C ARG A 201 7.10 32.95 -14.60
N ALA A 202 7.04 33.61 -15.75
CA ALA A 202 5.99 34.57 -16.08
C ALA A 202 4.60 33.95 -16.31
N GLU A 203 4.56 32.80 -16.98
CA GLU A 203 3.29 32.14 -17.39
C GLU A 203 2.72 31.19 -16.32
N LEU A 204 3.46 30.91 -15.24
CA LEU A 204 3.06 29.93 -14.23
C LEU A 204 1.90 30.46 -13.37
N THR A 205 0.77 29.77 -13.44
CA THR A 205 -0.50 30.10 -12.76
C THR A 205 -0.86 29.11 -11.65
N ALA A 206 -0.44 27.85 -11.77
CA ALA A 206 -0.62 26.83 -10.72
C ALA A 206 0.70 26.10 -10.43
N LEU A 207 0.99 25.87 -9.15
CA LEU A 207 2.16 25.13 -8.69
C LEU A 207 1.80 24.25 -7.49
N ARG A 208 2.06 22.94 -7.57
CA ARG A 208 2.04 22.02 -6.43
C ARG A 208 3.40 21.35 -6.30
N LEU A 209 4.07 21.56 -5.18
CA LEU A 209 5.38 20.99 -4.82
C LEU A 209 5.34 20.51 -3.36
N PRO A 210 5.30 19.19 -3.10
CA PRO A 210 5.08 18.62 -1.76
C PRO A 210 6.40 18.33 -1.03
N PHE A 211 7.39 19.19 -1.25
CA PHE A 211 8.73 19.01 -0.69
C PHE A 211 9.01 20.17 0.28
N ASP A 212 9.63 19.91 1.43
CA ASP A 212 9.98 20.96 2.41
C ASP A 212 10.94 22.00 1.79
N ILE A 213 10.43 23.21 1.53
CA ILE A 213 11.19 24.31 0.94
C ILE A 213 11.80 25.17 2.05
N SER A 214 13.02 24.81 2.46
CA SER A 214 13.73 25.49 3.53
C SER A 214 13.95 27.00 3.29
N THR A 215 14.04 27.76 4.38
CA THR A 215 14.24 29.21 4.37
C THR A 215 15.50 29.63 3.61
N GLU A 216 16.55 28.80 3.55
CA GLU A 216 17.75 29.06 2.74
C GLU A 216 17.45 29.07 1.24
N VAL A 217 16.61 28.15 0.75
CA VAL A 217 16.20 28.08 -0.66
C VAL A 217 15.33 29.29 -1.01
N VAL A 218 14.46 29.74 -0.10
CA VAL A 218 13.67 30.97 -0.27
C VAL A 218 14.56 32.21 -0.32
N GLN A 219 15.53 32.35 0.60
CA GLN A 219 16.48 33.47 0.59
C GLN A 219 17.33 33.49 -0.70
N LYS A 220 17.82 32.32 -1.13
CA LYS A 220 18.52 32.13 -2.43
C LYS A 220 17.65 32.51 -3.62
N THR A 221 16.34 32.29 -3.56
CA THR A 221 15.38 32.66 -4.61
C THR A 221 15.15 34.17 -4.67
N ILE A 222 14.94 34.82 -3.52
CA ILE A 222 14.72 36.26 -3.41
C ILE A 222 15.97 37.05 -3.86
N ALA A 223 17.17 36.49 -3.65
CA ALA A 223 18.44 37.07 -4.09
C ALA A 223 18.64 37.12 -5.62
N GLN A 224 17.75 36.56 -6.44
CA GLN A 224 17.90 36.51 -7.91
C GLN A 224 17.40 37.77 -8.65
N GLU A 225 17.01 38.83 -7.92
CA GLU A 225 16.56 40.13 -8.44
C GLU A 225 15.47 40.05 -9.54
N GLY A 226 14.29 39.54 -9.19
CA GLY A 226 13.14 39.44 -10.10
C GLY A 226 11.78 39.69 -9.43
N ASN A 227 10.74 39.87 -10.25
CA ASN A 227 9.36 39.88 -9.79
C ASN A 227 8.84 38.44 -9.72
N LEU A 228 9.02 37.79 -8.58
CA LEU A 228 8.68 36.38 -8.36
C LEU A 228 7.16 36.12 -8.46
N PHE A 229 6.79 34.93 -8.93
CA PHE A 229 5.41 34.42 -9.03
C PHE A 229 4.39 35.44 -9.60
N PRO A 230 4.68 36.11 -10.73
CA PRO A 230 3.92 37.28 -11.20
C PRO A 230 2.45 36.99 -11.50
N SER A 231 2.16 35.77 -11.97
CA SER A 231 0.85 35.33 -12.48
C SER A 231 0.21 34.24 -11.61
N LEU A 232 0.86 33.82 -10.53
CA LEU A 232 0.44 32.66 -9.73
C LEU A 232 -0.95 32.89 -9.11
N LYS A 233 -1.79 31.86 -9.15
CA LYS A 233 -3.17 31.79 -8.65
C LYS A 233 -3.35 30.70 -7.61
N SER A 234 -2.86 29.50 -7.93
CA SER A 234 -2.93 28.31 -7.08
C SER A 234 -1.54 27.88 -6.61
N LEU A 235 -1.41 27.62 -5.31
CA LEU A 235 -0.18 27.12 -4.70
C LEU A 235 -0.49 25.99 -3.70
N PHE A 236 0.19 24.86 -3.86
CA PHE A 236 0.43 23.88 -2.79
C PHE A 236 1.92 23.85 -2.47
N ILE A 237 2.27 23.97 -1.18
CA ILE A 237 3.67 23.93 -0.76
C ILE A 237 3.84 23.56 0.73
N THR A 238 4.93 22.85 1.02
CA THR A 238 5.37 22.52 2.38
C THR A 238 6.59 23.38 2.74
N MET A 239 6.55 24.16 3.83
CA MET A 239 7.69 25.01 4.25
C MET A 239 7.60 25.56 5.70
N PRO A 240 8.71 26.04 6.28
CA PRO A 240 8.68 26.80 7.54
C PRO A 240 7.94 28.14 7.43
N SER A 241 7.38 28.63 8.53
CA SER A 241 6.56 29.84 8.52
C SER A 241 7.34 31.11 8.16
N ASP A 242 8.64 31.22 8.52
CA ASP A 242 9.46 32.38 8.17
C ASP A 242 9.82 32.41 6.66
N ALA A 243 10.00 31.24 6.05
CA ALA A 243 10.12 31.08 4.60
C ALA A 243 8.86 31.59 3.89
N PHE A 244 7.67 31.32 4.45
CA PHE A 244 6.41 31.86 3.93
C PHE A 244 6.31 33.39 4.12
N SER A 245 6.65 33.91 5.31
CA SER A 245 6.64 35.35 5.61
C SER A 245 7.49 36.17 4.61
N LEU A 246 8.61 35.61 4.14
CA LEU A 246 9.47 36.23 3.13
C LEU A 246 8.83 36.33 1.72
N LEU A 247 7.81 35.52 1.42
CA LEU A 247 7.17 35.40 0.10
C LEU A 247 5.77 36.05 -0.01
N LEU A 248 5.29 36.73 1.04
CA LEU A 248 4.01 37.45 1.03
C LEU A 248 3.87 38.47 -0.12
N GLY A 249 4.95 39.18 -0.46
CA GLY A 249 4.96 40.16 -1.54
C GLY A 249 4.61 39.54 -2.90
N PRO A 250 5.29 38.45 -3.31
CA PRO A 250 4.87 37.58 -4.42
C PRO A 250 3.46 36.99 -4.26
N PHE A 251 3.15 36.36 -3.11
CA PHE A 251 1.93 35.57 -2.91
C PHE A 251 0.62 36.37 -2.79
N ARG A 252 0.67 37.71 -2.64
CA ARG A 252 -0.48 38.64 -2.58
C ARG A 252 -1.62 38.43 -3.60
N ASN A 253 -1.32 37.74 -4.71
CA ASN A 253 -2.21 37.55 -5.86
C ASN A 253 -2.92 36.18 -5.86
N LEU A 254 -2.60 35.26 -4.95
CA LEU A 254 -3.21 33.93 -4.91
C LEU A 254 -4.72 33.99 -4.70
N THR A 255 -5.43 33.08 -5.36
CA THR A 255 -6.85 32.78 -5.12
C THR A 255 -7.02 31.47 -4.37
N ASP A 256 -6.03 30.58 -4.46
CA ASP A 256 -6.08 29.22 -3.92
C ASP A 256 -4.73 28.94 -3.25
N LEU A 257 -4.74 28.74 -1.94
CA LEU A 257 -3.55 28.41 -1.15
C LEU A 257 -3.79 27.15 -0.35
N GLU A 258 -2.83 26.24 -0.40
CA GLU A 258 -2.70 25.05 0.42
C GLU A 258 -1.27 25.03 0.95
N VAL A 259 -1.12 25.08 2.27
CA VAL A 259 0.20 25.16 2.91
C VAL A 259 0.29 24.26 4.12
N GLU A 260 1.31 23.40 4.11
CA GLU A 260 1.75 22.60 5.24
C GLU A 260 2.95 23.30 5.87
N VAL A 261 2.88 23.55 7.17
CA VAL A 261 3.88 24.37 7.88
C VAL A 261 4.79 23.47 8.70
N THR A 262 6.08 23.39 8.36
CA THR A 262 7.02 22.43 9.00
C THR A 262 7.63 22.93 10.32
N ASP A 263 7.72 24.25 10.52
CA ASP A 263 8.08 24.91 11.78
C ASP A 263 7.40 26.28 11.86
N VAL A 264 7.01 26.72 13.06
CA VAL A 264 6.26 27.97 13.29
C VAL A 264 7.05 28.95 14.16
N THR A 265 7.72 29.89 13.50
CA THR A 265 8.51 30.97 14.11
C THR A 265 7.91 32.37 13.88
N THR A 266 6.86 32.45 13.06
CA THR A 266 6.14 33.68 12.68
C THR A 266 4.62 33.46 12.75
N ALA A 267 3.86 34.57 12.75
CA ALA A 267 2.40 34.55 12.87
C ALA A 267 1.72 34.20 11.53
N ILE A 268 1.85 32.94 11.12
CA ILE A 268 1.51 32.44 9.78
C ILE A 268 0.08 32.75 9.33
N LEU A 269 -0.93 32.66 10.22
CA LEU A 269 -2.31 33.00 9.82
C LEU A 269 -2.48 34.51 9.63
N SER A 270 -1.78 35.33 10.43
CA SER A 270 -1.78 36.80 10.26
C SER A 270 -1.11 37.21 8.95
N ASP A 271 -0.04 36.52 8.58
CA ASP A 271 0.67 36.72 7.33
C ASP A 271 -0.20 36.30 6.12
N ILE A 272 -0.84 35.13 6.17
CA ILE A 272 -1.85 34.68 5.18
C ILE A 272 -3.03 35.65 5.09
N SER A 273 -3.46 36.26 6.21
CA SER A 273 -4.57 37.23 6.24
C SER A 273 -4.34 38.48 5.35
N SER A 274 -3.10 38.75 4.94
CA SER A 274 -2.76 39.81 3.99
C SER A 274 -3.20 39.50 2.55
N ILE A 275 -3.37 38.22 2.21
CA ILE A 275 -3.68 37.71 0.86
C ILE A 275 -5.20 37.79 0.61
N THR A 276 -5.75 39.00 0.65
CA THR A 276 -7.20 39.31 0.51
C THR A 276 -7.84 38.91 -0.83
N ALA A 277 -7.10 38.28 -1.73
CA ALA A 277 -7.59 37.70 -2.98
C ALA A 277 -8.10 36.26 -2.85
N LEU A 278 -7.73 35.53 -1.77
CA LEU A 278 -8.05 34.11 -1.54
C LEU A 278 -9.55 33.81 -1.54
N GLU A 279 -9.92 32.75 -2.24
CA GLU A 279 -11.26 32.15 -2.28
C GLU A 279 -11.24 30.70 -1.75
N ARG A 280 -10.09 30.00 -1.85
CA ARG A 280 -9.80 28.73 -1.16
C ARG A 280 -8.56 28.87 -0.29
N LEU A 281 -8.62 28.42 0.96
CA LEU A 281 -7.50 28.34 1.88
C LEU A 281 -7.50 27.01 2.62
N VAL A 282 -6.37 26.31 2.57
CA VAL A 282 -6.07 25.12 3.35
C VAL A 282 -4.76 25.35 4.10
N VAL A 283 -4.76 25.15 5.42
CA VAL A 283 -3.57 25.26 6.26
C VAL A 283 -3.48 24.06 7.19
N ILE A 284 -2.33 23.39 7.18
CA ILE A 284 -1.95 22.35 8.15
C ILE A 284 -0.82 22.94 9.01
N LEU A 285 -1.06 23.01 10.32
CA LEU A 285 -0.14 23.55 11.33
C LEU A 285 0.38 22.40 12.22
N PRO A 286 1.64 22.44 12.72
CA PRO A 286 2.14 21.41 13.63
C PRO A 286 1.28 21.24 14.89
N CYS A 287 1.15 19.99 15.35
CA CYS A 287 0.42 19.63 16.57
C CYS A 287 0.85 20.49 17.79
N ASN A 288 2.15 20.72 17.93
CA ASN A 288 2.80 21.38 19.07
C ASN A 288 2.67 22.92 19.08
N TYR A 289 2.04 23.54 18.08
CA TYR A 289 1.97 25.00 17.97
C TYR A 289 0.79 25.61 18.75
N ASP A 290 1.08 26.39 19.79
CA ASP A 290 0.12 27.24 20.52
C ASP A 290 -0.44 28.34 19.59
N LEU A 291 -1.55 28.01 18.91
CA LEU A 291 -2.19 28.85 17.90
C LEU A 291 -2.99 30.00 18.55
N PRO A 292 -2.54 31.27 18.47
CA PRO A 292 -3.18 32.34 19.20
C PRO A 292 -4.54 32.71 18.58
N LYS A 293 -5.60 32.83 19.39
CA LYS A 293 -6.93 33.33 18.97
C LYS A 293 -6.91 34.60 18.11
N LYS A 294 -5.96 35.52 18.34
CA LYS A 294 -5.79 36.74 17.54
C LYS A 294 -5.37 36.46 16.10
N GLU A 295 -4.68 35.35 15.87
CA GLU A 295 -4.27 34.88 14.55
C GLU A 295 -5.43 34.22 13.81
N ILE A 296 -6.20 33.37 14.48
CA ILE A 296 -7.44 32.82 13.91
C ILE A 296 -8.39 33.97 13.51
N LEU A 297 -8.58 34.95 14.40
CA LEU A 297 -9.37 36.16 14.13
C LEU A 297 -8.73 37.12 13.10
N SER A 298 -7.51 36.90 12.63
CA SER A 298 -6.94 37.70 11.54
C SER A 298 -7.60 37.38 10.20
N LEU A 299 -7.98 36.11 9.98
CA LEU A 299 -8.52 35.57 8.73
C LEU A 299 -9.83 36.24 8.30
N ARG A 300 -10.52 36.97 9.17
CA ARG A 300 -11.71 37.81 8.86
C ARG A 300 -11.47 38.85 7.75
N SER A 301 -10.22 39.14 7.40
CA SER A 301 -9.85 39.96 6.23
C SER A 301 -10.19 39.29 4.89
N LEU A 302 -10.23 37.95 4.85
CA LEU A 302 -10.38 37.12 3.66
C LEU A 302 -11.85 37.01 3.23
N THR A 303 -12.52 38.15 3.08
CA THR A 303 -13.98 38.30 2.86
C THR A 303 -14.55 37.65 1.59
N LYS A 304 -13.70 37.04 0.76
CA LYS A 304 -14.09 36.25 -0.42
C LYS A 304 -14.18 34.73 -0.16
N MET A 305 -13.77 34.27 1.02
CA MET A 305 -13.60 32.84 1.31
C MET A 305 -14.83 32.01 0.93
N ARG A 306 -14.59 30.95 0.16
CA ARG A 306 -15.55 29.90 -0.20
C ARG A 306 -15.23 28.62 0.55
N ASP A 307 -13.98 28.20 0.57
CA ASP A 307 -13.58 26.91 1.10
C ASP A 307 -12.39 27.09 2.04
N LEU A 308 -12.65 26.96 3.34
CA LEU A 308 -11.67 27.09 4.41
C LEU A 308 -11.41 25.75 5.07
N TYR A 309 -10.14 25.35 5.14
CA TYR A 309 -9.65 24.20 5.88
C TYR A 309 -8.53 24.69 6.80
N LEU A 310 -8.70 24.51 8.10
CA LEU A 310 -7.67 24.79 9.09
C LEU A 310 -7.55 23.56 9.97
N ASN A 311 -6.39 22.89 9.92
CA ASN A 311 -6.07 21.76 10.78
C ASN A 311 -4.81 22.06 11.61
N ARG A 312 -4.83 21.64 12.88
CA ARG A 312 -3.61 21.35 13.65
C ARG A 312 -3.38 19.85 13.54
N ASP A 313 -2.27 19.50 12.92
CA ASP A 313 -1.81 18.14 12.67
C ASP A 313 -1.99 17.23 13.91
N GLY A 314 -2.33 15.97 13.67
CA GLY A 314 -2.84 15.03 14.68
C GLY A 314 -4.37 14.91 14.77
N LEU A 315 -5.15 15.82 14.18
CA LEU A 315 -6.63 15.75 14.23
C LEU A 315 -7.30 15.15 12.97
N ASP A 316 -6.54 14.86 11.91
CA ASP A 316 -7.05 14.23 10.67
C ASP A 316 -7.03 12.69 10.76
N GLY A 317 -8.06 12.12 11.39
CA GLY A 317 -8.51 10.73 11.21
C GLY A 317 -7.67 9.62 11.86
N ASP A 318 -6.41 9.44 11.44
CA ASP A 318 -5.61 8.22 11.63
C ASP A 318 -4.42 8.41 12.61
N VAL A 319 -4.29 9.58 13.27
CA VAL A 319 -3.18 9.90 14.18
C VAL A 319 -3.63 9.90 15.64
N MET A 320 -2.85 9.23 16.50
CA MET A 320 -3.06 9.16 17.95
C MET A 320 -2.70 10.48 18.67
N GLU A 321 -3.08 10.59 19.95
CA GLU A 321 -2.57 11.58 20.93
C GLU A 321 -3.20 12.99 20.93
N ALA A 322 -4.53 13.07 21.05
CA ALA A 322 -5.28 14.30 21.32
C ALA A 322 -5.65 14.51 22.82
N GLU A 323 -4.95 13.86 23.76
CA GLU A 323 -5.21 14.06 25.21
C GLU A 323 -4.26 15.07 25.90
N ASP A 324 -3.15 15.44 25.26
CA ASP A 324 -2.10 16.34 25.80
C ASP A 324 -2.15 17.77 25.21
N LEU A 325 -3.10 18.06 24.30
CA LEU A 325 -3.20 19.38 23.66
C LEU A 325 -3.91 20.41 24.56
N GLU A 326 -3.36 21.64 24.64
CA GLU A 326 -4.03 22.72 25.36
C GLU A 326 -5.19 23.29 24.52
N GLN A 327 -6.42 23.00 24.96
CA GLN A 327 -7.67 23.52 24.37
C GLN A 327 -7.63 25.05 24.23
N LEU A 328 -7.88 25.55 23.02
CA LEU A 328 -7.73 26.96 22.70
C LEU A 328 -8.77 27.84 23.43
N ASP A 329 -8.33 29.03 23.90
CA ASP A 329 -9.20 30.14 24.30
C ASP A 329 -9.94 30.70 23.07
N PHE A 330 -10.85 29.92 22.49
CA PHE A 330 -11.62 30.27 21.31
C PHE A 330 -13.04 29.75 21.49
N ILE A 331 -14.00 30.67 21.64
CA ILE A 331 -15.40 30.40 22.01
C ILE A 331 -16.36 30.70 20.86
N ASP A 332 -17.62 30.24 20.99
CA ASP A 332 -18.74 30.53 20.06
C ASP A 332 -18.78 31.98 19.54
N ALA A 333 -18.48 32.97 20.39
CA ALA A 333 -18.53 34.39 20.04
C ALA A 333 -17.36 34.86 19.14
N ASP A 334 -16.19 34.23 19.27
CA ASP A 334 -15.04 34.51 18.39
C ASP A 334 -15.24 33.84 17.04
N PHE A 335 -15.83 32.64 17.04
CA PHE A 335 -16.26 31.94 15.83
C PHE A 335 -17.36 32.71 15.10
N GLU A 336 -18.35 33.27 15.81
CA GLU A 336 -19.36 34.19 15.25
C GLU A 336 -18.70 35.44 14.62
N GLU A 337 -17.73 36.07 15.30
CA GLU A 337 -16.97 37.18 14.72
C GLU A 337 -16.28 36.76 13.41
N LEU A 338 -15.61 35.61 13.40
CA LEU A 338 -14.91 35.07 12.22
C LEU A 338 -15.87 34.79 11.06
N VAL A 339 -16.86 33.91 11.25
CA VAL A 339 -17.73 33.44 10.14
C VAL A 339 -18.67 34.53 9.62
N SER A 340 -18.97 35.57 10.43
CA SER A 340 -19.72 36.74 9.96
C SER A 340 -19.04 37.51 8.81
N HIS A 341 -17.73 37.32 8.62
CA HIS A 341 -16.97 37.90 7.51
C HIS A 341 -16.89 37.00 6.26
N PHE A 342 -17.45 35.77 6.30
CA PHE A 342 -17.43 34.81 5.19
C PHE A 342 -18.84 34.49 4.63
N PRO A 343 -19.61 35.48 4.12
CA PRO A 343 -20.95 35.24 3.56
C PRO A 343 -20.95 34.43 2.26
N GLY A 344 -19.77 34.22 1.65
CA GLY A 344 -19.56 33.38 0.47
C GLY A 344 -19.31 31.90 0.77
N LEU A 345 -19.12 31.51 2.04
CA LEU A 345 -18.61 30.20 2.43
C LEU A 345 -19.50 29.05 1.94
N CYS A 346 -18.84 28.05 1.36
CA CYS A 346 -19.35 26.89 0.65
C CYS A 346 -18.83 25.57 1.23
N SER A 347 -17.65 25.58 1.86
CA SER A 347 -17.13 24.48 2.70
C SER A 347 -16.34 25.03 3.89
N LEU A 348 -16.41 24.35 5.02
CA LEU A 348 -15.59 24.64 6.21
C LEU A 348 -15.13 23.34 6.87
N THR A 349 -13.82 23.16 6.99
CA THR A 349 -13.21 22.24 7.94
C THR A 349 -12.43 23.06 8.96
N PHE A 350 -12.75 22.88 10.23
CA PHE A 350 -12.04 23.52 11.34
C PHE A 350 -11.67 22.42 12.34
N LEU A 351 -10.43 21.97 12.30
CA LEU A 351 -9.87 20.92 13.16
C LEU A 351 -8.81 21.57 14.06
N CYS A 352 -9.31 22.18 15.12
CA CYS A 352 -8.53 22.86 16.15
C CYS A 352 -9.34 22.74 17.46
N GLU A 353 -8.76 22.15 18.51
CA GLU A 353 -9.46 21.96 19.79
C GLU A 353 -9.88 23.30 20.41
N CYS A 354 -11.19 23.48 20.61
CA CYS A 354 -11.76 24.74 21.07
C CYS A 354 -13.13 24.52 21.75
N THR A 355 -13.71 25.57 22.33
CA THR A 355 -14.95 25.49 23.11
C THR A 355 -16.18 25.95 22.31
N LEU A 356 -16.38 25.32 21.16
CA LEU A 356 -17.55 25.53 20.30
C LEU A 356 -18.72 24.65 20.73
N THR A 357 -19.93 25.20 20.62
CA THR A 357 -21.19 24.50 20.94
C THR A 357 -22.14 24.50 19.75
N ALA A 358 -23.38 24.02 19.95
CA ALA A 358 -24.48 24.20 19.01
C ALA A 358 -24.69 25.65 18.52
N ARG A 359 -24.19 26.68 19.23
CA ARG A 359 -24.17 28.06 18.72
C ARG A 359 -23.29 28.25 17.49
N ALA A 360 -22.13 27.61 17.38
CA ALA A 360 -21.26 27.72 16.21
C ALA A 360 -21.99 27.37 14.91
N LEU A 361 -22.79 26.29 14.91
CA LEU A 361 -23.67 25.92 13.81
C LEU A 361 -24.78 26.94 13.55
N LEU A 362 -25.30 27.62 14.57
CA LEU A 362 -26.30 28.68 14.39
C LEU A 362 -25.68 29.94 13.76
N SER A 363 -24.46 30.31 14.15
CA SER A 363 -23.70 31.42 13.54
C SER A 363 -23.44 31.14 12.06
N LEU A 364 -23.07 29.90 11.70
CA LEU A 364 -22.96 29.48 10.29
C LEU A 364 -24.32 29.54 9.55
N ALA A 365 -25.42 29.12 10.16
CA ALA A 365 -26.76 29.14 9.54
C ALA A 365 -27.33 30.56 9.31
N ASP A 366 -26.88 31.55 10.08
CA ASP A 366 -27.29 32.95 9.93
C ASP A 366 -26.29 33.80 9.12
N HIS A 367 -25.01 33.43 9.02
CA HIS A 367 -23.98 34.15 8.25
C HIS A 367 -23.57 33.50 6.91
N CYS A 368 -23.57 32.18 6.78
CA CYS A 368 -23.03 31.44 5.64
C CYS A 368 -24.11 30.65 4.87
N PRO A 369 -25.08 31.32 4.20
CA PRO A 369 -26.26 30.67 3.60
C PRO A 369 -25.98 29.80 2.37
N ARG A 370 -24.71 29.72 1.91
CA ARG A 370 -24.25 28.87 0.81
C ARG A 370 -23.49 27.62 1.27
N LEU A 371 -23.34 27.41 2.57
CA LEU A 371 -22.51 26.34 3.14
C LEU A 371 -23.04 24.97 2.70
N GLY A 372 -22.18 24.18 2.05
CA GLY A 372 -22.48 22.87 1.50
C GLY A 372 -21.90 21.72 2.34
N SER A 373 -20.71 21.90 2.91
CA SER A 373 -20.10 20.94 3.84
C SER A 373 -19.58 21.67 5.08
N VAL A 374 -19.67 21.02 6.24
CA VAL A 374 -19.06 21.52 7.48
C VAL A 374 -18.50 20.37 8.32
N THR A 375 -17.28 20.54 8.83
CA THR A 375 -16.59 19.67 9.79
C THR A 375 -16.12 20.52 10.98
N LEU A 376 -16.55 20.18 12.21
CA LEU A 376 -16.17 20.89 13.44
C LEU A 376 -15.75 19.91 14.56
N PRO A 377 -14.85 20.30 15.49
CA PRO A 377 -14.34 19.49 16.59
C PRO A 377 -15.14 19.86 17.85
N SER A 378 -16.43 19.53 17.84
CA SER A 378 -17.41 20.13 18.76
C SER A 378 -18.48 19.14 19.19
N ASP A 379 -18.71 19.10 20.50
CA ASP A 379 -19.86 18.46 21.13
C ASP A 379 -21.12 19.31 20.91
N VAL A 380 -22.07 18.82 20.12
CA VAL A 380 -23.28 19.59 19.75
C VAL A 380 -24.53 19.05 20.44
N ASP A 381 -25.11 19.87 21.33
CA ASP A 381 -26.48 19.65 21.83
C ASP A 381 -27.51 19.99 20.75
N LEU A 382 -28.13 18.96 20.17
CA LEU A 382 -29.16 19.10 19.14
C LEU A 382 -30.39 19.88 19.61
N TYR A 383 -30.74 19.84 20.91
CA TYR A 383 -31.83 20.67 21.44
C TYR A 383 -31.43 22.15 21.53
N GLY A 384 -30.13 22.45 21.64
CA GLY A 384 -29.58 23.81 21.55
C GLY A 384 -29.83 24.48 20.19
N LEU A 385 -29.94 23.69 19.12
CA LEU A 385 -30.37 24.19 17.81
C LEU A 385 -31.85 24.61 17.80
N GLY A 386 -32.68 24.10 18.72
CA GLY A 386 -34.07 24.50 18.91
C GLY A 386 -35.01 24.14 17.77
N LEU A 387 -34.73 23.06 17.04
CA LEU A 387 -35.33 22.69 15.74
C LEU A 387 -36.87 22.73 15.75
N ASP A 388 -37.54 22.19 16.77
CA ASP A 388 -39.01 22.19 16.90
C ASP A 388 -39.65 23.58 16.93
N THR A 389 -38.91 24.60 17.36
CA THR A 389 -39.42 25.97 17.53
C THR A 389 -39.16 26.88 16.33
N ARG A 390 -38.22 26.50 15.45
CA ARG A 390 -37.79 27.34 14.32
C ARG A 390 -38.70 27.20 13.11
N LYS A 391 -38.95 28.32 12.43
CA LYS A 391 -39.74 28.44 11.18
C LYS A 391 -38.90 28.73 9.94
N LYS A 392 -37.62 29.05 10.11
CA LYS A 392 -36.61 29.25 9.05
C LYS A 392 -35.79 27.96 8.98
N VAL A 393 -35.64 27.40 7.78
CA VAL A 393 -34.66 26.34 7.48
C VAL A 393 -33.28 26.85 7.87
N LEU A 394 -32.49 26.07 8.62
CA LEU A 394 -31.15 26.50 9.03
C LEU A 394 -30.17 26.47 7.86
N PHE A 395 -30.09 25.33 7.17
CA PHE A 395 -29.08 25.08 6.15
C PHE A 395 -29.72 24.58 4.84
N PRO A 396 -30.09 25.47 3.91
CA PRO A 396 -30.79 25.10 2.69
C PRO A 396 -29.91 24.41 1.64
N GLU A 397 -28.57 24.57 1.73
CA GLU A 397 -27.60 24.06 0.76
C GLU A 397 -26.65 22.99 1.31
N LEU A 398 -26.68 22.73 2.63
CA LEU A 398 -25.77 21.78 3.28
C LEU A 398 -26.13 20.34 2.90
N TRP A 399 -25.15 19.61 2.39
CA TRP A 399 -25.22 18.21 2.00
C TRP A 399 -24.31 17.30 2.82
N SER A 400 -23.34 17.87 3.57
CA SER A 400 -22.41 17.17 4.47
C SER A 400 -22.30 17.86 5.83
N LEU A 401 -22.39 17.08 6.91
CA LEU A 401 -22.24 17.53 8.30
C LEU A 401 -21.39 16.52 9.09
N ARG A 402 -20.23 16.95 9.58
CA ARG A 402 -19.30 16.13 10.36
C ARG A 402 -18.99 16.80 11.70
N LEU A 403 -19.13 16.05 12.79
CA LEU A 403 -19.03 16.55 14.16
C LEU A 403 -18.24 15.58 15.04
N GLU A 404 -17.74 16.06 16.17
CA GLU A 404 -17.01 15.24 17.13
C GLU A 404 -17.98 14.33 17.90
N SER A 405 -18.89 14.90 18.68
CA SER A 405 -19.95 14.15 19.36
C SER A 405 -21.32 14.83 19.25
N LEU A 406 -22.39 14.03 19.47
CA LEU A 406 -23.74 14.53 19.67
C LEU A 406 -24.26 14.06 21.03
N TYR A 407 -24.84 14.99 21.80
CA TYR A 407 -25.47 14.71 23.07
C TYR A 407 -26.79 15.48 23.22
N THR A 408 -27.55 15.22 24.29
CA THR A 408 -28.79 15.94 24.57
C THR A 408 -28.90 16.31 26.05
N SER A 409 -29.04 17.61 26.35
CA SER A 409 -28.94 18.13 27.73
C SER A 409 -30.13 17.80 28.65
N GLN A 410 -31.17 17.09 28.16
CA GLN A 410 -32.39 16.83 28.94
C GLN A 410 -32.35 15.59 29.85
N TYR A 411 -31.41 14.64 29.67
CA TYR A 411 -31.43 13.34 30.36
C TYR A 411 -30.30 13.12 31.36
N THR A 412 -30.25 13.94 32.41
CA THR A 412 -29.44 13.67 33.61
C THR A 412 -30.14 12.69 34.58
N GLY A 413 -30.57 11.53 34.05
CA GLY A 413 -31.18 10.44 34.82
C GLY A 413 -32.09 9.53 33.98
N GLU A 414 -31.84 8.22 34.05
CA GLU A 414 -32.62 7.09 33.49
C GLU A 414 -33.06 7.23 32.00
N VAL A 415 -32.36 6.50 31.12
CA VAL A 415 -32.62 6.46 29.67
C VAL A 415 -34.00 5.88 29.36
N VAL A 416 -34.92 6.72 28.90
CA VAL A 416 -36.24 6.30 28.39
C VAL A 416 -36.58 7.04 27.10
N GLY A 417 -36.23 6.43 25.96
CA GLY A 417 -36.86 6.67 24.66
C GLY A 417 -36.68 8.07 24.04
N THR A 418 -35.47 8.37 23.55
CA THR A 418 -35.29 9.43 22.54
C THR A 418 -36.00 9.02 21.25
N ASP A 419 -36.91 9.87 20.76
CA ASP A 419 -37.59 9.67 19.48
C ASP A 419 -36.67 10.10 18.32
N PHE A 420 -35.80 9.18 17.90
CA PHE A 420 -34.87 9.40 16.79
C PHE A 420 -35.57 9.57 15.43
N GLU A 421 -36.78 9.04 15.25
CA GLU A 421 -37.58 9.21 14.02
C GLU A 421 -38.07 10.66 13.91
N HIS A 422 -38.62 11.21 15.00
CA HIS A 422 -38.97 12.64 15.08
C HIS A 422 -37.73 13.52 14.92
N LEU A 423 -36.61 13.20 15.60
CA LEU A 423 -35.38 13.98 15.52
C LEU A 423 -34.78 14.00 14.10
N SER A 424 -34.68 12.84 13.44
CA SER A 424 -34.28 12.74 12.03
C SER A 424 -35.21 13.59 11.15
N LYS A 425 -36.52 13.45 11.30
CA LYS A 425 -37.48 14.29 10.56
C LYS A 425 -37.27 15.79 10.77
N ARG A 426 -37.01 16.25 12.01
CA ARG A 426 -36.71 17.67 12.29
C ARG A 426 -35.39 18.12 11.65
N ILE A 427 -34.37 17.26 11.57
CA ILE A 427 -33.13 17.54 10.84
C ILE A 427 -33.44 17.65 9.34
N GLY A 428 -34.13 16.68 8.73
CA GLY A 428 -34.52 16.75 7.31
C GLY A 428 -35.35 17.99 6.93
N GLU A 429 -36.19 18.51 7.84
CA GLU A 429 -36.92 19.77 7.63
C GLU A 429 -36.04 21.03 7.71
N HIS A 430 -34.93 21.01 8.46
CA HIS A 430 -34.02 22.16 8.64
C HIS A 430 -32.72 22.10 7.81
N PHE A 431 -32.42 20.92 7.25
CA PHE A 431 -31.24 20.60 6.44
C PHE A 431 -31.67 19.83 5.17
N PRO A 432 -32.54 20.40 4.29
CA PRO A 432 -33.26 19.66 3.24
C PRO A 432 -32.43 19.11 2.08
N LYS A 433 -31.10 19.24 2.12
CA LYS A 433 -30.15 18.62 1.18
C LYS A 433 -29.12 17.71 1.85
N LEU A 434 -29.22 17.49 3.16
CA LEU A 434 -28.29 16.66 3.93
C LEU A 434 -28.33 15.22 3.41
N THR A 435 -27.21 14.75 2.88
CA THR A 435 -27.03 13.40 2.33
C THR A 435 -25.64 12.86 2.66
N ASP A 436 -25.10 13.26 3.81
CA ASP A 436 -23.86 12.80 4.42
C ASP A 436 -23.81 13.34 5.85
N MET A 437 -23.78 12.47 6.85
CA MET A 437 -23.69 12.87 8.24
C MET A 437 -22.76 11.91 8.98
N ALA A 438 -21.75 12.44 9.66
CA ALA A 438 -20.78 11.65 10.43
C ALA A 438 -20.57 12.26 11.83
N ILE A 439 -20.33 11.39 12.80
CA ILE A 439 -20.09 11.71 14.20
C ILE A 439 -18.94 10.81 14.67
N LYS A 440 -17.90 11.37 15.30
CA LYS A 440 -16.67 10.65 15.67
C LYS A 440 -16.86 9.78 16.93
N ASP A 441 -17.44 10.34 17.99
CA ASP A 441 -17.85 9.62 19.20
C ASP A 441 -19.38 9.49 19.29
N THR A 442 -19.87 8.29 19.63
CA THR A 442 -21.31 7.98 19.62
C THR A 442 -21.74 7.08 20.77
N GLU A 443 -22.63 7.58 21.62
CA GLU A 443 -23.62 6.71 22.26
C GLU A 443 -24.49 6.06 21.16
N ARG A 444 -24.80 4.76 21.33
CA ARG A 444 -25.34 3.88 20.26
C ARG A 444 -26.52 4.43 19.45
N GLY A 445 -27.37 5.29 20.04
CA GLY A 445 -28.52 5.87 19.33
C GLY A 445 -28.19 6.98 18.31
N PHE A 446 -27.03 7.62 18.40
CA PHE A 446 -26.65 8.67 17.45
C PHE A 446 -26.01 8.12 16.16
N ALA A 447 -25.46 6.90 16.19
CA ALA A 447 -25.04 6.18 14.99
C ALA A 447 -26.24 5.87 14.07
N ASP A 448 -27.37 5.41 14.64
CA ASP A 448 -28.63 5.18 13.91
C ASP A 448 -29.22 6.47 13.33
N LEU A 449 -28.99 7.62 13.99
CA LEU A 449 -29.40 8.93 13.48
C LEU A 449 -28.54 9.35 12.28
N ALA A 450 -27.22 9.21 12.37
CA ALA A 450 -26.29 9.56 11.30
C ALA A 450 -26.48 8.68 10.05
N SER A 451 -26.66 7.37 10.23
CA SER A 451 -26.91 6.44 9.12
C SER A 451 -28.23 6.74 8.38
N SER A 452 -29.22 7.34 9.05
CA SER A 452 -30.47 7.80 8.39
C SER A 452 -30.28 8.93 7.36
N PHE A 453 -29.11 9.60 7.36
CA PHE A 453 -28.73 10.62 6.37
C PHE A 453 -27.56 10.22 5.46
N ALA A 454 -26.87 9.12 5.78
CA ALA A 454 -25.80 8.60 4.93
C ALA A 454 -26.38 8.08 3.60
N PRO A 455 -25.72 8.33 2.45
CA PRO A 455 -26.10 7.74 1.19
C PRO A 455 -25.35 6.43 0.97
N SER A 456 -25.81 5.57 0.04
CA SER A 456 -24.91 4.52 -0.45
C SER A 456 -23.66 5.18 -1.06
N VAL A 457 -22.47 4.81 -0.58
CA VAL A 457 -21.29 5.70 -0.60
C VAL A 457 -20.74 6.00 -2.00
N LYS A 458 -21.23 5.26 -3.01
CA LYS A 458 -21.14 5.60 -4.44
C LYS A 458 -21.55 7.05 -4.74
N SER A 459 -22.49 7.68 -4.02
CA SER A 459 -22.82 9.11 -4.27
C SER A 459 -21.96 10.13 -3.51
N HIS A 460 -21.37 9.78 -2.36
CA HIS A 460 -20.49 10.71 -1.62
C HIS A 460 -19.19 10.95 -2.40
N ARG A 461 -18.41 9.89 -2.67
CA ARG A 461 -17.17 9.99 -3.45
C ARG A 461 -17.41 10.62 -4.83
N ARG A 462 -18.59 10.38 -5.43
CA ARG A 462 -18.99 11.00 -6.70
C ARG A 462 -19.28 12.50 -6.58
N ARG A 463 -20.07 12.95 -5.60
CA ARG A 463 -20.40 14.38 -5.42
C ARG A 463 -19.21 15.20 -4.93
N VAL A 464 -18.32 14.64 -4.10
CA VAL A 464 -17.06 15.30 -3.72
C VAL A 464 -16.19 15.51 -4.96
N ARG A 465 -15.90 14.45 -5.75
CA ARG A 465 -15.13 14.59 -7.00
C ARG A 465 -15.82 15.51 -8.02
N GLU A 466 -17.13 15.39 -8.22
CA GLU A 466 -17.88 16.24 -9.16
C GLU A 466 -18.01 17.70 -8.71
N LYS A 467 -17.85 18.01 -7.42
CA LYS A 467 -17.80 19.40 -6.94
C LYS A 467 -16.37 19.96 -6.96
N VAL A 468 -15.39 19.22 -6.43
CA VAL A 468 -13.97 19.62 -6.46
C VAL A 468 -13.49 19.82 -7.91
N ALA A 469 -13.82 18.92 -8.83
CA ALA A 469 -13.58 19.08 -10.27
C ALA A 469 -14.61 19.98 -11.01
N SER A 470 -15.36 20.81 -10.28
CA SER A 470 -16.18 21.90 -10.83
C SER A 470 -15.81 23.28 -10.29
N ASP A 471 -15.25 23.34 -9.08
CA ASP A 471 -14.72 24.57 -8.48
C ASP A 471 -13.20 24.76 -8.80
N LEU A 472 -12.46 23.69 -9.13
CA LEU A 472 -11.14 23.76 -9.78
C LEU A 472 -11.27 23.57 -11.31
N GLU A 473 -10.70 24.48 -12.11
CA GLU A 473 -10.44 24.25 -13.55
C GLU A 473 -9.17 23.40 -13.79
N LEU A 474 -8.95 22.38 -12.93
CA LEU A 474 -7.90 21.37 -13.11
C LEU A 474 -8.51 20.04 -13.56
N THR A 475 -7.89 19.48 -14.59
CA THR A 475 -8.42 18.36 -15.39
C THR A 475 -8.12 17.02 -14.72
N GLU A 476 -8.98 16.60 -13.79
CA GLU A 476 -8.98 15.22 -13.29
C GLU A 476 -9.21 14.26 -14.48
N VAL A 477 -8.16 13.54 -14.92
CA VAL A 477 -8.17 12.71 -16.14
C VAL A 477 -9.02 11.46 -15.91
N LYS A 478 -10.33 11.58 -16.14
CA LYS A 478 -11.31 10.49 -16.06
C LYS A 478 -11.20 9.55 -17.27
N GLY A 479 -10.11 8.79 -17.34
CA GLY A 479 -9.89 7.71 -18.31
C GLY A 479 -10.50 6.38 -17.83
N PRO A 480 -11.59 5.86 -18.44
CA PRO A 480 -12.21 4.61 -18.03
C PRO A 480 -11.89 3.48 -19.02
N TRP A 481 -11.16 2.46 -18.57
CA TRP A 481 -10.77 1.30 -19.38
C TRP A 481 -11.99 0.63 -20.06
N ILE A 482 -11.94 0.45 -21.38
CA ILE A 482 -13.05 -0.12 -22.16
C ILE A 482 -12.94 -1.65 -22.17
N GLY A 483 -13.57 -2.29 -21.18
CA GLY A 483 -13.88 -3.72 -21.18
C GLY A 483 -14.98 -4.06 -22.19
N SER A 484 -14.74 -5.11 -22.99
CA SER A 484 -15.69 -5.77 -23.91
C SER A 484 -16.58 -4.88 -24.79
N VAL A 485 -16.02 -4.34 -25.89
CA VAL A 485 -16.79 -3.83 -27.06
C VAL A 485 -16.14 -4.32 -28.35
N CYS A 486 -16.28 -5.62 -28.67
CA CYS A 486 -15.66 -6.26 -29.85
C CYS A 486 -16.57 -7.23 -30.63
N GLU A 487 -17.88 -7.05 -30.57
CA GLU A 487 -18.83 -7.64 -31.53
C GLU A 487 -19.65 -6.54 -32.18
N MET A 488 -19.23 -6.15 -33.38
CA MET A 488 -20.00 -5.37 -34.34
C MET A 488 -19.89 -6.07 -35.69
N GLU A 489 -20.63 -7.17 -35.83
CA GLU A 489 -20.88 -7.79 -37.12
C GLU A 489 -21.93 -6.97 -37.89
N ASP A 490 -21.92 -7.09 -39.22
CA ASP A 490 -22.63 -6.19 -40.12
C ASP A 490 -23.89 -6.90 -40.69
N ASP A 491 -25.08 -6.61 -40.13
CA ASP A 491 -26.38 -7.03 -40.67
C ASP A 491 -26.89 -5.99 -41.70
N GLU A 492 -26.79 -6.29 -42.99
CA GLU A 492 -27.50 -5.54 -44.05
C GLU A 492 -28.86 -6.19 -44.36
N ALA A 493 -29.95 -5.42 -44.23
CA ALA A 493 -31.29 -5.90 -44.55
C ALA A 493 -31.53 -5.96 -46.07
N TYR A 494 -32.02 -7.11 -46.54
CA TYR A 494 -32.21 -7.47 -47.96
C TYR A 494 -33.12 -6.53 -48.78
N GLY A 495 -32.91 -6.54 -50.11
CA GLY A 495 -33.80 -5.86 -51.06
C GLY A 495 -33.54 -6.15 -52.56
N PHE A 496 -33.85 -7.38 -53.00
CA PHE A 496 -34.09 -7.90 -54.37
C PHE A 496 -33.07 -8.89 -55.00
N ASP A 497 -33.61 -10.06 -55.37
CA ASP A 497 -33.44 -10.97 -56.53
C ASP A 497 -32.17 -10.82 -57.42
N THR A 498 -31.47 -11.87 -57.90
CA THR A 498 -31.89 -13.22 -58.40
C THR A 498 -30.75 -14.26 -58.43
N GLU A 499 -31.11 -15.56 -58.38
CA GLU A 499 -30.56 -16.74 -59.13
C GLU A 499 -29.06 -17.20 -59.00
N GLU A 500 -28.89 -18.47 -58.55
CA GLU A 500 -27.91 -19.53 -58.95
C GLU A 500 -26.37 -19.26 -58.75
N GLU A 501 -25.45 -20.20 -58.41
CA GLU A 501 -25.41 -21.68 -58.32
C GLU A 501 -24.72 -22.18 -56.98
N ASP A 502 -24.53 -23.50 -56.82
CA ASP A 502 -24.00 -24.31 -55.68
C ASP A 502 -22.90 -25.28 -56.22
N PRO A 503 -22.15 -26.17 -55.48
CA PRO A 503 -21.70 -26.27 -54.06
C PRO A 503 -20.15 -26.47 -53.86
N SER A 504 -19.66 -26.45 -52.59
CA SER A 504 -18.58 -27.33 -52.01
C SER A 504 -18.30 -26.95 -50.52
N GLU A 505 -18.53 -27.79 -49.50
CA GLU A 505 -17.63 -28.86 -48.93
C GLU A 505 -16.29 -28.30 -48.35
N ASP A 506 -15.84 -28.47 -47.09
CA ASP A 506 -16.29 -29.09 -45.80
C ASP A 506 -15.49 -28.39 -44.62
N ASP A 507 -15.62 -28.57 -43.29
CA ASP A 507 -16.52 -29.26 -42.31
C ASP A 507 -17.53 -28.24 -41.67
N GLU A 508 -18.38 -28.41 -40.64
CA GLU A 508 -18.72 -29.33 -39.51
C GLU A 508 -18.06 -29.17 -38.09
N TYR A 509 -18.89 -29.36 -37.04
CA TYR A 509 -18.68 -29.35 -35.56
C TYR A 509 -18.26 -28.04 -34.85
N TYR A 510 -18.85 -27.59 -33.72
CA TYR A 510 -19.81 -28.18 -32.75
C TYR A 510 -21.00 -27.24 -32.41
N ARG A 511 -22.17 -27.81 -32.09
CA ARG A 511 -23.26 -27.20 -31.28
C ARG A 511 -23.11 -27.68 -29.81
N TYR A 512 -23.79 -27.23 -28.75
CA TYR A 512 -25.00 -26.43 -28.45
C TYR A 512 -24.67 -25.55 -27.20
N GLY A 513 -25.46 -24.57 -26.76
CA GLY A 513 -26.74 -24.01 -27.20
C GLY A 513 -27.31 -23.12 -26.08
N ALA A 514 -28.17 -22.16 -26.41
CA ALA A 514 -28.78 -21.23 -25.43
C ALA A 514 -30.28 -21.50 -25.28
N GLU A 515 -30.81 -21.31 -24.07
CA GLU A 515 -32.24 -21.13 -23.77
C GLU A 515 -32.37 -20.02 -22.72
N ASP A 516 -33.26 -19.06 -22.95
CA ASP A 516 -33.48 -17.89 -22.12
C ASP A 516 -34.41 -18.18 -20.93
N ILE A 517 -34.19 -17.50 -19.79
CA ILE A 517 -35.20 -17.29 -18.74
C ILE A 517 -35.11 -15.81 -18.30
N ASP A 518 -36.26 -15.18 -18.14
CA ASP A 518 -36.42 -13.73 -17.93
C ASP A 518 -35.92 -13.20 -16.57
N TYR A 519 -35.75 -11.88 -16.52
CA TYR A 519 -35.43 -11.09 -15.33
C TYR A 519 -36.69 -10.82 -14.47
N GLU A 520 -36.56 -10.89 -13.15
CA GLU A 520 -37.29 -10.03 -12.22
C GLU A 520 -36.27 -9.21 -11.41
N GLU A 521 -36.54 -7.93 -11.19
CA GLU A 521 -35.62 -6.95 -10.57
C GLU A 521 -35.99 -6.73 -9.09
N ASP A 522 -35.08 -7.06 -8.17
CA ASP A 522 -35.11 -6.63 -6.77
C ASP A 522 -33.79 -5.87 -6.45
N ASP A 523 -33.90 -4.57 -6.18
CA ASP A 523 -32.78 -3.66 -5.87
C ASP A 523 -32.59 -3.54 -4.33
N GLU A 524 -31.58 -4.19 -3.77
CA GLU A 524 -31.00 -3.80 -2.47
C GLU A 524 -29.47 -3.68 -2.58
N SER A 525 -28.90 -2.63 -2.00
CA SER A 525 -27.54 -2.15 -2.34
C SER A 525 -26.60 -2.03 -1.15
N ASP A 526 -25.41 -2.60 -1.30
CA ASP A 526 -24.34 -2.71 -0.30
C ASP A 526 -23.42 -1.47 -0.16
N ASP A 527 -22.57 -1.49 0.89
CA ASP A 527 -21.16 -1.02 0.97
C ASP A 527 -20.79 0.42 1.37
N SER A 528 -19.77 0.48 2.25
CA SER A 528 -18.69 1.46 2.19
C SER A 528 -17.38 0.97 2.85
N VAL A 529 -16.32 0.76 2.05
CA VAL A 529 -14.94 0.51 2.54
C VAL A 529 -13.99 1.69 2.28
N SER A 530 -13.20 2.05 3.30
CA SER A 530 -12.09 3.02 3.25
C SER A 530 -10.79 2.34 2.84
N ILE A 531 -9.88 3.05 2.15
CA ILE A 531 -8.57 2.50 1.75
C ILE A 531 -7.49 3.54 2.07
N THR A 532 -6.89 3.39 3.25
CA THR A 532 -5.63 4.02 3.68
C THR A 532 -4.78 2.92 4.30
N GLY A 533 -3.61 2.63 3.71
CA GLY A 533 -2.66 1.64 4.25
C GLY A 533 -1.48 2.36 4.89
N PRO A 534 -1.01 1.96 6.09
CA PRO A 534 0.03 2.70 6.80
C PRO A 534 1.38 2.64 6.07
N VAL A 535 1.97 3.81 5.83
CA VAL A 535 3.32 3.93 5.27
C VAL A 535 4.35 3.56 6.33
N SER A 536 5.17 2.54 6.05
CA SER A 536 6.31 2.17 6.89
C SER A 536 7.54 1.95 6.01
N SER A 537 8.29 3.04 5.81
CA SER A 537 9.39 3.13 4.84
C SER A 537 10.64 3.77 5.44
N THR A 538 11.25 3.11 6.44
CA THR A 538 12.62 3.47 6.88
C THR A 538 13.54 2.26 7.01
N MET A 539 14.76 2.42 6.49
CA MET A 539 15.93 1.63 6.81
C MET A 539 17.06 2.63 7.03
N PRO A 540 17.74 2.57 8.17
CA PRO A 540 19.11 2.05 8.07
C PRO A 540 19.47 1.07 9.19
N GLY A 541 19.49 -0.21 8.85
CA GLY A 541 20.33 -1.25 9.45
C GLY A 541 20.35 -1.36 10.98
N GLY A 542 19.44 -2.16 11.58
CA GLY A 542 19.65 -2.56 12.97
C GLY A 542 18.55 -3.35 13.68
N ASP A 543 17.30 -3.29 13.22
CA ASP A 543 16.22 -4.20 13.61
C ASP A 543 15.26 -4.35 12.43
N VAL A 544 14.73 -5.56 12.23
CA VAL A 544 13.68 -5.79 11.23
C VAL A 544 12.35 -5.44 11.87
N GLN A 545 11.65 -4.42 11.37
CA GLN A 545 10.25 -4.19 11.71
C GLN A 545 9.41 -5.32 11.10
N LEU A 546 9.22 -6.37 11.89
CA LEU A 546 8.45 -7.55 11.53
C LEU A 546 6.95 -7.24 11.66
N GLY A 547 6.15 -7.63 10.67
CA GLY A 547 4.69 -7.54 10.71
C GLY A 547 4.09 -8.51 11.73
N GLY A 548 4.11 -8.14 13.00
CA GLY A 548 3.70 -8.97 14.13
C GLY A 548 3.34 -8.13 15.36
N ASN A 549 2.80 -8.76 16.38
CA ASN A 549 2.24 -8.09 17.56
C ASN A 549 3.28 -7.23 18.33
N GLU A 550 3.11 -5.91 18.34
CA GLU A 550 4.14 -4.97 18.83
C GLU A 550 4.39 -5.11 20.35
N ARG A 551 3.33 -5.35 21.14
CA ARG A 551 3.43 -5.66 22.57
C ARG A 551 4.33 -6.87 22.83
N THR A 552 4.26 -7.90 21.97
CA THR A 552 5.18 -9.04 22.03
C THR A 552 6.60 -8.62 21.68
N GLN A 553 6.79 -7.78 20.66
CA GLN A 553 8.12 -7.27 20.28
C GLN A 553 8.75 -6.44 21.42
N ARG A 554 8.05 -5.46 22.01
CA ARG A 554 8.54 -4.68 23.16
C ARG A 554 8.95 -5.60 24.33
N SER A 555 8.13 -6.59 24.67
CA SER A 555 8.43 -7.55 25.74
C SER A 555 9.65 -8.44 25.45
N VAL A 556 9.80 -8.91 24.20
CA VAL A 556 10.96 -9.69 23.75
C VAL A 556 12.22 -8.82 23.73
N HIS A 557 12.14 -7.56 23.30
CA HIS A 557 13.26 -6.63 23.25
C HIS A 557 13.78 -6.25 24.65
N GLY A 558 12.91 -5.97 25.61
CA GLY A 558 13.32 -5.75 27.01
C GLY A 558 14.08 -6.96 27.58
N GLN A 559 13.53 -8.17 27.43
CA GLN A 559 14.18 -9.40 27.88
C GLN A 559 15.50 -9.69 27.13
N ARG A 560 15.57 -9.40 25.82
CA ARG A 560 16.78 -9.50 24.98
C ARG A 560 17.89 -8.60 25.52
N ASP A 561 17.56 -7.37 25.88
CA ASP A 561 18.56 -6.36 26.24
C ASP A 561 19.05 -6.53 27.69
N ASP A 562 18.19 -7.04 28.59
CA ASP A 562 18.59 -7.62 29.89
C ASP A 562 19.56 -8.82 29.70
N PHE A 563 19.23 -9.75 28.80
CA PHE A 563 20.05 -10.94 28.51
C PHE A 563 21.42 -10.56 27.91
N ILE A 564 21.46 -9.56 27.03
CA ILE A 564 22.70 -8.98 26.49
C ILE A 564 23.53 -8.31 27.60
N SER A 565 22.88 -7.56 28.50
CA SER A 565 23.55 -6.92 29.63
C SER A 565 24.19 -7.94 30.58
N GLN A 566 23.49 -9.05 30.84
CA GLN A 566 24.04 -10.19 31.58
C GLN A 566 25.24 -10.83 30.86
N LEU A 567 25.20 -10.99 29.53
CA LEU A 567 26.34 -11.49 28.75
C LEU A 567 27.56 -10.56 28.80
N ARG A 568 27.37 -9.24 28.61
CA ARG A 568 28.47 -8.26 28.65
C ARG A 568 29.12 -8.18 30.04
N SER A 569 28.36 -8.39 31.12
CA SER A 569 28.93 -8.49 32.48
C SER A 569 29.93 -9.66 32.66
N ARG A 570 29.99 -10.62 31.72
CA ARG A 570 30.78 -11.86 31.79
C ARG A 570 31.88 -11.95 30.71
N GLU A 571 32.35 -10.81 30.22
CA GLU A 571 33.46 -10.70 29.25
C GLU A 571 34.70 -11.56 29.58
N ASN A 572 35.10 -11.64 30.85
CA ASN A 572 36.21 -12.48 31.28
C ASN A 572 35.91 -14.00 31.15
N ASP A 573 34.67 -14.43 31.38
CA ASP A 573 34.25 -15.82 31.14
C ASP A 573 34.25 -16.12 29.63
N ILE A 574 33.78 -15.16 28.82
CA ILE A 574 33.72 -15.26 27.35
C ILE A 574 35.12 -15.46 26.74
N LEU A 575 36.10 -14.61 27.08
CA LEU A 575 37.47 -14.76 26.59
C LEU A 575 38.12 -16.06 27.06
N LYS A 576 37.91 -16.43 28.33
CA LYS A 576 38.41 -17.70 28.89
C LYS A 576 37.78 -18.92 28.23
N LEU A 577 36.49 -18.88 27.91
CA LEU A 577 35.76 -19.92 27.19
C LEU A 577 36.31 -20.06 25.77
N ALA A 578 36.50 -18.95 25.05
CA ALA A 578 37.04 -18.95 23.69
C ALA A 578 38.46 -19.52 23.64
N ALA A 579 39.36 -19.01 24.49
CA ALA A 579 40.72 -19.52 24.64
C ALA A 579 40.74 -21.03 24.94
N THR A 580 40.00 -21.48 25.97
CA THR A 580 39.94 -22.89 26.38
C THR A 580 39.40 -23.79 25.26
N LYS A 581 38.37 -23.34 24.53
CA LYS A 581 37.71 -24.15 23.48
C LYS A 581 38.49 -24.21 22.18
N CYS A 582 39.30 -23.19 21.87
CA CYS A 582 40.22 -23.18 20.72
C CYS A 582 41.64 -23.69 21.08
N GLY A 583 41.85 -24.22 22.29
CA GLY A 583 43.13 -24.79 22.73
C GLY A 583 44.26 -23.77 22.94
N GLN A 584 43.92 -22.53 23.25
CA GLN A 584 44.84 -21.39 23.37
C GLN A 584 45.02 -20.96 24.84
N PRO A 585 46.19 -20.41 25.22
CA PRO A 585 46.45 -19.94 26.58
C PRO A 585 45.68 -18.66 26.95
N THR A 586 45.43 -17.79 25.97
CA THR A 586 44.73 -16.51 26.13
C THR A 586 43.90 -16.17 24.89
N ALA A 587 43.00 -15.23 25.06
CA ALA A 587 42.26 -14.55 23.99
C ALA A 587 41.99 -13.10 24.43
N GLU A 588 41.86 -12.19 23.47
CA GLU A 588 41.52 -10.78 23.66
C GLU A 588 40.35 -10.40 22.74
N PHE A 589 39.64 -9.34 23.06
CA PHE A 589 38.66 -8.75 22.13
C PHE A 589 39.37 -7.88 21.09
N PHE A 590 38.79 -7.77 19.89
CA PHE A 590 39.20 -6.78 18.91
C PHE A 590 37.99 -6.03 18.35
N GLN A 591 38.17 -4.74 18.07
CA GLN A 591 37.16 -3.90 17.44
C GLN A 591 36.96 -4.35 15.98
N SER A 592 35.73 -4.68 15.60
CA SER A 592 35.40 -5.04 14.22
C SER A 592 35.19 -3.79 13.37
N GLU A 593 35.81 -3.77 12.19
CA GLU A 593 35.67 -2.68 11.22
C GLU A 593 34.23 -2.54 10.69
N VAL A 594 33.43 -3.61 10.76
CA VAL A 594 32.04 -3.66 10.26
C VAL A 594 31.04 -2.99 11.21
N CYS A 595 31.29 -2.98 12.52
CA CYS A 595 30.36 -2.42 13.52
C CYS A 595 30.99 -1.43 14.51
N GLY A 596 32.29 -1.13 14.38
CA GLY A 596 32.98 -0.17 15.24
C GLY A 596 33.17 -0.60 16.70
N ASP A 597 32.86 -1.84 17.06
CA ASP A 597 32.95 -2.36 18.44
C ASP A 597 33.44 -3.83 18.46
N TYR A 598 33.80 -4.35 19.64
CA TYR A 598 34.13 -5.78 19.83
C TYR A 598 32.90 -6.68 19.97
N TYR A 599 31.72 -6.08 19.99
CA TYR A 599 30.43 -6.73 20.20
C TYR A 599 29.40 -6.24 19.17
N THR A 600 28.47 -7.11 18.79
CA THR A 600 27.27 -6.74 18.03
C THR A 600 26.13 -7.72 18.29
N ARG A 601 24.89 -7.33 17.95
CA ARG A 601 23.72 -8.23 17.94
C ARG A 601 23.12 -8.33 16.54
N GLY A 602 22.66 -9.52 16.18
CA GLY A 602 21.59 -9.68 15.20
C GLY A 602 20.27 -9.98 15.92
N SER A 603 19.19 -10.21 15.18
CA SER A 603 17.86 -10.50 15.75
C SER A 603 17.84 -11.69 16.70
N TYR A 604 18.73 -12.68 16.49
CA TYR A 604 18.73 -13.95 17.22
C TYR A 604 20.06 -14.35 17.88
N ASN A 605 21.12 -13.55 17.77
CA ASN A 605 22.45 -13.88 18.34
C ASN A 605 23.20 -12.65 18.85
N ALA A 606 23.79 -12.80 20.05
CA ALA A 606 24.87 -11.96 20.55
C ALA A 606 26.19 -12.43 19.93
N THR A 607 27.01 -11.51 19.44
CA THR A 607 28.20 -11.80 18.63
C THR A 607 29.42 -11.05 19.17
N PHE A 608 30.51 -11.75 19.46
CA PHE A 608 31.74 -11.18 20.01
C PHE A 608 32.96 -11.46 19.13
N PHE A 609 33.74 -10.43 18.85
CA PHE A 609 34.93 -10.46 17.99
C PHE A 609 36.20 -10.69 18.82
N ILE A 610 36.82 -11.87 18.65
CA ILE A 610 37.87 -12.39 19.54
C ILE A 610 39.14 -12.70 18.74
N ARG A 611 40.29 -12.23 19.21
CA ARG A 611 41.62 -12.62 18.72
C ARG A 611 42.24 -13.61 19.69
N LEU A 612 42.66 -14.75 19.16
CA LEU A 612 43.32 -15.81 19.91
C LEU A 612 44.82 -15.54 20.07
N ALA A 613 45.46 -16.17 21.07
CA ALA A 613 46.90 -16.01 21.34
C ALA A 613 47.85 -16.33 20.16
N ASN A 614 47.40 -17.12 19.19
CA ASN A 614 48.11 -17.42 17.94
C ASN A 614 47.93 -16.35 16.84
N GLY A 615 47.22 -15.25 17.13
CA GLY A 615 46.87 -14.18 16.19
C GLY A 615 45.60 -14.42 15.38
N GLN A 616 44.99 -15.61 15.45
CA GLN A 616 43.80 -15.94 14.66
C GLN A 616 42.57 -15.17 15.16
N LYS A 617 41.87 -14.49 14.24
CA LYS A 617 40.55 -13.88 14.49
C LYS A 617 39.47 -14.98 14.51
N CYS A 618 38.52 -14.90 15.43
CA CYS A 618 37.33 -15.73 15.48
C CYS A 618 36.12 -14.93 16.01
N VAL A 619 34.93 -15.51 15.83
CA VAL A 619 33.65 -14.90 16.21
C VAL A 619 32.90 -15.86 17.12
N LEU A 620 32.62 -15.46 18.36
CA LEU A 620 31.75 -16.20 19.28
C LEU A 620 30.30 -15.75 19.09
N ARG A 621 29.43 -16.65 18.64
CA ARG A 621 27.97 -16.48 18.57
C ARG A 621 27.30 -17.16 19.76
N ILE A 622 26.40 -16.44 20.44
CA ILE A 622 25.57 -16.96 21.54
C ILE A 622 24.09 -16.66 21.19
N PRO A 623 23.20 -17.67 21.10
CA PRO A 623 21.80 -17.44 20.78
C PRO A 623 21.09 -16.56 21.81
N LEU A 624 20.36 -15.54 21.33
CA LEU A 624 19.51 -14.67 22.13
C LEU A 624 18.26 -15.44 22.54
N ARG A 625 18.32 -16.11 23.69
CA ARG A 625 17.25 -17.00 24.19
C ARG A 625 15.86 -16.33 24.27
N PRO A 626 15.71 -15.04 24.65
CA PRO A 626 14.39 -14.37 24.64
C PRO A 626 13.76 -14.23 23.25
N CYS A 627 14.58 -14.17 22.19
CA CYS A 627 14.13 -14.02 20.80
C CYS A 627 13.81 -15.36 20.12
N LEU A 628 13.83 -16.48 20.86
CA LEU A 628 13.76 -17.84 20.32
C LEU A 628 12.66 -18.67 21.01
N ALA A 629 11.56 -18.88 20.30
CA ALA A 629 10.53 -19.82 20.70
C ALA A 629 11.00 -21.30 20.63
N TYR A 630 11.96 -21.58 19.74
CA TYR A 630 12.54 -22.91 19.56
C TYR A 630 13.70 -23.16 20.53
N CYS A 631 13.87 -24.42 20.95
CA CYS A 631 14.99 -24.87 21.78
C CYS A 631 16.36 -24.42 21.21
N PRO A 632 17.11 -23.50 21.86
CA PRO A 632 18.29 -22.87 21.25
C PRO A 632 19.41 -23.86 20.90
N HIS A 633 19.55 -24.94 21.68
CA HIS A 633 20.51 -26.01 21.40
C HIS A 633 20.18 -26.80 20.12
N ARG A 634 18.89 -27.06 19.83
CA ARG A 634 18.45 -27.73 18.59
C ARG A 634 18.59 -26.82 17.37
N LYS A 635 18.27 -25.52 17.52
CA LYS A 635 18.52 -24.51 16.48
C LYS A 635 20.00 -24.52 16.08
N LEU A 636 20.88 -24.38 17.07
CA LEU A 636 22.33 -24.37 16.84
C LEU A 636 22.86 -25.72 16.33
N GLU A 637 22.29 -26.86 16.74
CA GLU A 637 22.63 -28.16 16.16
C GLU A 637 22.28 -28.24 14.67
N CYS A 638 21.15 -27.65 14.24
CA CYS A 638 20.78 -27.56 12.82
C CYS A 638 21.76 -26.68 12.03
N GLU A 639 22.08 -25.49 12.53
CA GLU A 639 23.06 -24.57 11.93
C GLU A 639 24.41 -25.27 11.71
N ILE A 640 24.94 -25.90 12.76
CA ILE A 640 26.24 -26.58 12.74
C ILE A 640 26.20 -27.82 11.82
N ALA A 641 25.08 -28.54 11.73
CA ALA A 641 24.90 -29.65 10.79
C ALA A 641 24.92 -29.15 9.34
N THR A 642 24.16 -28.10 9.00
CA THR A 642 24.14 -27.49 7.67
C THR A 642 25.51 -26.97 7.27
N MET A 643 26.19 -26.22 8.13
CA MET A 643 27.53 -25.69 7.84
C MET A 643 28.57 -26.80 7.62
N GLN A 644 28.51 -27.90 8.40
CA GLN A 644 29.36 -29.06 8.20
C GLN A 644 29.04 -29.81 6.90
N HIS A 645 27.77 -29.92 6.51
CA HIS A 645 27.37 -30.52 5.23
C HIS A 645 27.90 -29.71 4.05
N LEU A 646 27.61 -28.40 4.01
CA LEU A 646 28.01 -27.53 2.92
C LEU A 646 29.54 -27.44 2.77
N SER A 647 30.28 -27.35 3.88
CA SER A 647 31.75 -27.36 3.87
C SER A 647 32.37 -28.68 3.38
N ASN A 648 31.62 -29.78 3.34
CA ASN A 648 32.08 -31.08 2.85
C ASN A 648 31.62 -31.39 1.41
N CYS A 649 30.47 -30.84 0.99
CA CYS A 649 29.78 -31.20 -0.25
C CYS A 649 29.73 -30.09 -1.30
N THR A 650 30.17 -28.87 -0.98
CA THR A 650 30.11 -27.70 -1.88
C THR A 650 31.38 -26.84 -1.76
N THR A 651 31.54 -25.87 -2.67
CA THR A 651 32.53 -24.78 -2.57
C THR A 651 31.94 -23.49 -2.01
N ILE A 652 30.74 -23.54 -1.40
CA ILE A 652 30.09 -22.36 -0.80
C ILE A 652 30.97 -21.87 0.37
N PRO A 653 31.31 -20.57 0.45
CA PRO A 653 32.22 -20.05 1.47
C PRO A 653 31.50 -19.91 2.82
N VAL A 654 31.32 -21.02 3.52
CA VAL A 654 30.73 -21.05 4.88
C VAL A 654 31.83 -20.85 5.94
N PRO A 655 31.59 -20.04 7.00
CA PRO A 655 32.56 -19.87 8.09
C PRO A 655 32.94 -21.21 8.73
N LYS A 656 34.23 -21.47 8.92
CA LYS A 656 34.67 -22.71 9.57
C LYS A 656 34.25 -22.76 11.03
N VAL A 657 33.52 -23.82 11.40
CA VAL A 657 33.20 -24.12 12.80
C VAL A 657 34.49 -24.51 13.54
N MET A 658 34.96 -23.66 14.45
CA MET A 658 36.18 -23.89 15.25
C MET A 658 35.87 -24.69 16.52
N ALA A 659 34.78 -24.35 17.21
CA ALA A 659 34.25 -25.06 18.38
C ALA A 659 32.77 -24.71 18.59
N TYR A 660 32.02 -25.53 19.32
CA TYR A 660 30.64 -25.21 19.70
C TYR A 660 30.23 -25.95 20.99
N ARG A 661 29.05 -25.61 21.52
CA ARG A 661 28.35 -26.37 22.56
C ARG A 661 26.84 -26.24 22.36
N ILE A 662 26.14 -27.37 22.46
CA ILE A 662 24.67 -27.50 22.33
C ILE A 662 24.07 -28.10 23.62
N GLU A 663 24.48 -27.59 24.78
CA GLU A 663 24.04 -28.09 26.09
C GLU A 663 22.75 -27.38 26.54
N LYS A 664 21.78 -28.14 27.06
CA LYS A 664 20.53 -27.61 27.61
C LYS A 664 20.70 -27.29 29.10
N ALA A 665 21.24 -26.11 29.40
CA ALA A 665 21.37 -25.58 30.76
C ALA A 665 21.08 -24.07 30.81
N ASP A 666 20.81 -23.54 32.00
CA ASP A 666 20.31 -22.17 32.18
C ASP A 666 21.38 -21.09 31.94
N ASP A 667 22.67 -21.40 32.17
CA ASP A 667 23.79 -20.50 31.81
C ASP A 667 23.79 -20.25 30.29
N PRO A 668 23.73 -18.99 29.81
CA PRO A 668 23.87 -18.65 28.39
C PRO A 668 25.09 -19.30 27.71
N LEU A 669 26.22 -19.42 28.41
CA LEU A 669 27.48 -20.00 27.91
C LEU A 669 27.44 -21.54 27.77
N SER A 670 26.30 -22.17 28.02
CA SER A 670 26.02 -23.58 27.67
C SER A 670 25.60 -23.78 26.20
N THR A 671 25.27 -22.70 25.47
CA THR A 671 24.88 -22.78 24.05
C THR A 671 25.64 -21.72 23.24
N PHE A 672 26.59 -22.12 22.40
CA PHE A 672 27.39 -21.19 21.59
C PHE A 672 28.08 -21.88 20.40
N ALA A 673 28.46 -21.09 19.40
CA ALA A 673 29.44 -21.47 18.37
C ALA A 673 30.60 -20.47 18.34
N ILE A 674 31.82 -20.97 18.10
CA ILE A 674 32.99 -20.19 17.73
C ILE A 674 33.26 -20.50 16.27
N LEU A 675 33.12 -19.48 15.43
CA LEU A 675 33.33 -19.54 13.99
C LEU A 675 34.61 -18.79 13.62
N GLU A 676 35.18 -19.14 12.48
CA GLU A 676 36.21 -18.36 11.82
C GLU A 676 35.71 -16.95 11.47
N HIS A 677 36.56 -15.95 11.65
CA HIS A 677 36.27 -14.59 11.20
C HIS A 677 36.61 -14.47 9.71
N ILE A 678 35.61 -14.21 8.88
CA ILE A 678 35.82 -13.90 7.46
C ILE A 678 36.15 -12.41 7.35
N ASP A 679 37.36 -12.10 6.88
CA ASP A 679 37.75 -10.74 6.53
C ASP A 679 37.13 -10.35 5.17
N GLY A 680 36.55 -9.16 5.10
CA GLY A 680 35.80 -8.66 3.93
C GLY A 680 34.72 -7.67 4.33
N LYS A 681 33.93 -7.21 3.35
CA LYS A 681 32.89 -6.18 3.51
C LYS A 681 31.49 -6.78 3.38
N ARG A 682 30.51 -6.25 4.14
CA ARG A 682 29.07 -6.43 3.86
C ARG A 682 28.58 -5.26 3.02
N LEU A 683 27.84 -5.52 1.94
CA LEU A 683 27.27 -4.47 1.09
C LEU A 683 25.97 -3.95 1.72
N SER A 684 25.78 -2.63 1.73
CA SER A 684 24.44 -2.06 1.92
C SER A 684 23.64 -2.08 0.60
N PRO A 685 22.30 -1.96 0.63
CA PRO A 685 21.51 -1.83 -0.59
C PRO A 685 21.94 -0.61 -1.43
N ALA A 686 22.14 0.54 -0.79
CA ALA A 686 22.62 1.76 -1.45
C ALA A 686 24.02 1.60 -2.08
N GLU A 687 24.91 0.78 -1.51
CA GLU A 687 26.21 0.48 -2.12
C GLU A 687 26.11 -0.47 -3.32
N LEU A 688 25.17 -1.42 -3.30
CA LEU A 688 24.85 -2.24 -4.46
C LEU A 688 24.27 -1.38 -5.58
N ASP A 689 23.32 -0.50 -5.26
CA ASP A 689 22.65 0.38 -6.22
C ASP A 689 23.65 1.34 -6.89
N ASN A 690 24.49 2.03 -6.10
CA ASN A 690 25.55 2.91 -6.61
C ASN A 690 26.68 2.15 -7.34
N THR A 691 26.75 0.81 -7.26
CA THR A 691 27.70 0.02 -8.05
C THR A 691 27.16 -0.20 -9.47
N PRO A 692 27.86 0.27 -10.53
CA PRO A 692 27.41 0.10 -11.91
C PRO A 692 27.15 -1.37 -12.28
N SER A 693 26.11 -1.62 -13.08
CA SER A 693 25.68 -2.98 -13.47
C SER A 693 26.81 -3.85 -14.05
N GLU A 694 27.76 -3.26 -14.77
CA GLU A 694 28.92 -3.97 -15.34
C GLU A 694 29.88 -4.49 -14.26
N ASN A 695 30.01 -3.77 -13.13
CA ASN A 695 30.88 -4.12 -12.02
C ASN A 695 30.25 -5.17 -11.08
N ARG A 696 28.91 -5.28 -11.05
CA ARG A 696 28.18 -6.30 -10.26
C ARG A 696 28.40 -7.74 -10.76
N LEU A 697 29.11 -7.95 -11.87
CA LEU A 697 29.25 -9.25 -12.53
C LEU A 697 29.92 -10.33 -11.65
N GLU A 698 30.95 -9.98 -10.88
CA GLU A 698 31.66 -10.94 -10.00
C GLU A 698 30.79 -11.36 -8.79
N LEU A 699 29.99 -10.44 -8.26
CA LEU A 699 28.95 -10.71 -7.26
C LEU A 699 27.89 -11.66 -7.83
N TYR A 700 27.37 -11.39 -9.03
CA TYR A 700 26.37 -12.26 -9.66
C TYR A 700 26.92 -13.64 -10.00
N LYS A 701 28.19 -13.78 -10.41
CA LYS A 701 28.81 -15.11 -10.62
C LYS A 701 28.90 -15.88 -9.31
N SER A 702 29.48 -15.27 -8.27
CA SER A 702 29.66 -15.95 -6.99
C SER A 702 28.33 -16.25 -6.27
N LEU A 703 27.32 -15.39 -6.42
CA LEU A 703 25.95 -15.65 -5.93
C LEU A 703 25.26 -16.77 -6.73
N ALA A 704 25.43 -16.80 -8.06
CA ALA A 704 24.92 -17.90 -8.87
C ALA A 704 25.55 -19.24 -8.47
N ASP A 705 26.88 -19.29 -8.29
CA ASP A 705 27.60 -20.48 -7.83
C ASP A 705 27.09 -21.02 -6.49
N VAL A 706 26.59 -20.15 -5.59
CA VAL A 706 25.92 -20.55 -4.34
C VAL A 706 24.55 -21.18 -4.61
N TYR A 707 23.66 -20.50 -5.35
CA TYR A 707 22.32 -21.02 -5.64
C TYR A 707 22.34 -22.32 -6.47
N ILE A 708 23.23 -22.42 -7.48
CA ILE A 708 23.43 -23.60 -8.32
C ILE A 708 23.83 -24.82 -7.47
N GLN A 709 24.69 -24.61 -6.46
CA GLN A 709 25.13 -25.66 -5.54
C GLN A 709 24.07 -26.01 -4.49
N LEU A 710 23.35 -25.03 -3.93
CA LEU A 710 22.24 -25.26 -3.00
C LEU A 710 21.10 -26.06 -3.65
N ARG A 711 20.73 -25.73 -4.90
CA ARG A 711 19.72 -26.48 -5.66
C ARG A 711 20.04 -27.97 -5.73
N ARG A 712 21.34 -28.33 -5.80
CA ARG A 712 21.81 -29.72 -5.92
C ARG A 712 21.90 -30.47 -4.57
N GLN A 713 21.57 -29.83 -3.45
CA GLN A 713 21.50 -30.48 -2.14
C GLN A 713 20.10 -31.09 -1.93
N GLU A 714 19.85 -32.22 -2.59
CA GLU A 714 18.59 -32.95 -2.52
C GLU A 714 18.53 -33.96 -1.34
N PHE A 715 17.37 -34.07 -0.70
CA PHE A 715 17.14 -34.89 0.49
C PHE A 715 15.81 -35.66 0.41
N PRO A 716 15.64 -36.79 1.15
CA PRO A 716 14.47 -37.68 1.02
C PRO A 716 13.22 -37.23 1.82
N SER A 717 13.25 -36.06 2.46
CA SER A 717 12.14 -35.51 3.25
C SER A 717 12.35 -34.03 3.57
N ILE A 718 11.26 -33.33 3.86
CA ILE A 718 11.18 -31.93 4.27
C ILE A 718 11.48 -31.82 5.77
N GLY A 719 12.19 -30.76 6.20
CA GLY A 719 12.58 -30.57 7.61
C GLY A 719 13.89 -29.78 7.77
N LYS A 720 14.61 -29.99 8.87
CA LYS A 720 15.95 -29.43 9.12
C LYS A 720 17.00 -30.53 9.26
N LEU A 721 18.23 -30.19 8.84
CA LEU A 721 19.38 -31.08 8.93
C LEU A 721 19.84 -31.25 10.38
N THR A 722 20.22 -32.47 10.74
CA THR A 722 20.81 -32.85 12.03
C THR A 722 21.96 -33.84 11.79
N ARG A 723 22.71 -34.17 12.83
CA ARG A 723 23.92 -35.01 12.74
C ARG A 723 23.53 -36.48 12.89
N GLY A 724 23.55 -37.22 11.78
CA GLY A 724 23.27 -38.66 11.71
C GLY A 724 24.51 -39.53 11.98
N VAL A 725 24.37 -40.84 11.77
CA VAL A 725 25.45 -41.82 11.97
C VAL A 725 26.49 -41.74 10.85
N ASP A 726 26.04 -41.63 9.60
CA ASP A 726 26.88 -41.71 8.39
C ASP A 726 27.02 -40.36 7.65
N GLY A 727 26.56 -39.25 8.25
CA GLY A 727 26.53 -37.93 7.62
C GLY A 727 25.53 -36.99 8.30
N VAL A 728 24.94 -36.07 7.54
CA VAL A 728 23.72 -35.37 7.98
C VAL A 728 22.45 -36.10 7.52
N CYS A 729 21.36 -35.93 8.25
CA CYS A 729 20.04 -36.38 7.85
C CYS A 729 18.99 -35.33 8.23
N VAL A 730 17.81 -35.39 7.62
CA VAL A 730 16.66 -34.60 8.05
C VAL A 730 16.08 -35.26 9.30
N GLY A 731 16.11 -34.54 10.44
CA GLY A 731 15.81 -35.12 11.76
C GLY A 731 15.05 -34.20 12.73
N GLU A 732 14.84 -32.94 12.35
CA GLU A 732 13.93 -32.01 13.04
C GLU A 732 12.94 -31.44 12.03
N LYS A 733 11.79 -30.95 12.51
CA LYS A 733 10.76 -30.31 11.65
C LYS A 733 11.26 -28.96 11.13
N THR A 734 10.60 -28.42 10.10
CA THR A 734 10.96 -27.08 9.56
C THR A 734 10.84 -26.00 10.63
N ALA A 735 11.62 -24.93 10.50
CA ALA A 735 11.42 -23.70 11.26
C ALA A 735 11.86 -22.52 10.38
N SER A 736 11.08 -21.45 10.38
CA SER A 736 11.38 -20.19 9.70
C SER A 736 11.32 -19.04 10.71
N ILE A 737 11.84 -17.88 10.29
CA ILE A 737 11.72 -16.59 11.01
C ILE A 737 10.26 -16.33 11.38
N MET A 738 9.34 -16.41 10.41
CA MET A 738 7.91 -16.20 10.63
C MET A 738 7.32 -17.23 11.63
N MET A 739 7.67 -18.52 11.52
CA MET A 739 7.22 -19.52 12.50
C MET A 739 7.79 -19.32 13.91
N ASN A 740 8.93 -18.62 14.07
CA ASN A 740 9.44 -18.24 15.38
C ASN A 740 8.65 -17.06 15.95
N MET A 741 8.37 -16.03 15.15
CA MET A 741 7.57 -14.87 15.56
C MET A 741 6.15 -15.27 15.94
N MET A 742 5.43 -15.98 15.05
CA MET A 742 4.10 -16.52 15.33
C MET A 742 4.05 -17.38 16.61
N GLN A 743 5.15 -18.04 17.00
CA GLN A 743 5.19 -18.83 18.23
C GLN A 743 5.50 -18.00 19.48
N LEU A 744 6.30 -16.93 19.38
CA LEU A 744 6.51 -15.95 20.47
C LEU A 744 5.20 -15.18 20.76
N GLU A 745 4.44 -14.84 19.72
CA GLU A 745 3.15 -14.16 19.78
C GLU A 745 2.00 -15.06 20.27
N GLY A 746 2.25 -16.36 20.47
CA GLY A 746 1.25 -17.31 20.96
C GLY A 746 0.27 -17.83 19.91
N LEU A 747 0.51 -17.54 18.62
CA LEU A 747 -0.32 -18.03 17.50
C LEU A 747 -0.15 -19.54 17.26
N ASP A 748 0.81 -20.19 17.92
CA ASP A 748 1.00 -21.65 17.97
C ASP A 748 1.01 -22.36 16.59
N PRO A 749 1.99 -22.02 15.72
CA PRO A 749 2.21 -22.74 14.47
C PRO A 749 2.75 -24.16 14.72
N ILE A 750 3.40 -24.41 15.85
CA ILE A 750 4.02 -25.71 16.17
C ILE A 750 2.95 -26.80 16.38
N HIS A 751 1.83 -26.50 17.04
CA HIS A 751 0.72 -27.45 17.15
C HIS A 751 0.17 -27.89 15.78
N ILE A 752 0.03 -26.95 14.85
CA ILE A 752 -0.47 -27.22 13.49
C ILE A 752 0.58 -28.02 12.72
N GLN A 753 1.84 -27.60 12.73
CA GLN A 753 2.94 -28.37 12.14
C GLN A 753 2.97 -29.83 12.66
N ASN A 754 2.66 -30.04 13.94
CA ASN A 754 2.63 -31.36 14.55
C ASN A 754 1.55 -32.29 13.98
N SER A 755 0.41 -31.79 13.51
CA SER A 755 -0.66 -32.64 12.95
C SER A 755 -0.45 -33.06 11.49
N TYR A 756 0.49 -32.43 10.78
CA TYR A 756 0.81 -32.69 9.37
C TYR A 756 2.01 -33.62 9.13
N HIS A 757 2.76 -34.01 10.17
CA HIS A 757 3.90 -34.93 10.07
C HIS A 757 3.50 -36.38 10.39
N ASP A 758 4.21 -37.35 9.81
CA ASP A 758 3.96 -38.79 10.04
C ASP A 758 4.41 -39.27 11.44
N GLU A 759 4.12 -40.54 11.77
CA GLU A 759 4.54 -41.16 13.05
C GLU A 759 6.07 -41.21 13.24
N SER A 760 6.85 -41.09 12.17
CA SER A 760 8.32 -40.97 12.23
C SER A 760 8.80 -39.52 12.43
N GLY A 761 7.87 -38.56 12.46
CA GLY A 761 8.14 -37.14 12.58
C GLY A 761 8.60 -36.48 11.27
N LEU A 762 8.46 -37.16 10.13
CA LEU A 762 8.90 -36.70 8.81
C LEU A 762 7.73 -36.18 7.96
N LEU A 763 8.09 -35.49 6.87
CA LEU A 763 7.15 -34.98 5.87
C LEU A 763 7.77 -35.19 4.47
N LYS A 764 7.01 -35.76 3.54
CA LYS A 764 7.50 -36.26 2.23
C LYS A 764 6.56 -35.95 1.07
N SER A 765 5.78 -34.89 1.20
CA SER A 765 4.84 -34.40 0.19
C SER A 765 4.88 -32.89 0.16
N ALA A 766 5.13 -32.33 -1.02
CA ALA A 766 5.04 -30.89 -1.27
C ALA A 766 3.61 -30.40 -1.06
N ASN A 767 2.61 -31.18 -1.48
CA ASN A 767 1.20 -30.85 -1.34
C ASN A 767 0.77 -30.77 0.14
N ILE A 768 1.24 -31.71 0.97
CA ILE A 768 0.99 -31.68 2.42
C ILE A 768 1.76 -30.52 3.09
N TYR A 769 2.98 -30.18 2.64
CA TYR A 769 3.71 -28.99 3.11
C TYR A 769 2.96 -27.69 2.78
N THR A 770 2.45 -27.54 1.56
CA THR A 770 1.65 -26.38 1.14
C THR A 770 0.33 -26.30 1.92
N LYS A 771 -0.40 -27.41 2.11
CA LYS A 771 -1.62 -27.47 2.95
C LYS A 771 -1.33 -27.13 4.42
N MET A 772 -0.18 -27.56 4.95
CA MET A 772 0.29 -27.22 6.30
C MET A 772 0.57 -25.72 6.44
N LEU A 773 1.29 -25.12 5.48
CA LEU A 773 1.58 -23.68 5.47
C LEU A 773 0.31 -22.82 5.36
N LEU A 774 -0.61 -23.17 4.44
CA LEU A 774 -1.94 -22.53 4.37
C LEU A 774 -2.69 -22.62 5.72
N SER A 775 -2.64 -23.77 6.39
CA SER A 775 -3.29 -23.98 7.69
C SER A 775 -2.63 -23.17 8.81
N ILE A 776 -1.31 -22.99 8.77
CA ILE A 776 -0.57 -22.15 9.71
C ILE A 776 -0.94 -20.67 9.49
N GLY A 777 -0.87 -20.18 8.25
CA GLY A 777 -1.21 -18.79 7.92
C GLY A 777 -2.67 -18.43 8.24
N TYR A 778 -3.62 -19.31 7.89
CA TYR A 778 -5.02 -19.09 8.24
C TYR A 778 -5.27 -19.12 9.75
N SER A 779 -4.57 -19.99 10.50
CA SER A 779 -4.64 -19.94 11.97
C SER A 779 -3.94 -18.72 12.58
N ALA A 780 -2.93 -18.15 11.91
CA ALA A 780 -2.29 -16.91 12.35
C ALA A 780 -3.25 -15.74 12.17
N PHE A 781 -3.91 -15.63 11.01
CA PHE A 781 -4.99 -14.69 10.75
C PHE A 781 -6.12 -14.78 11.80
N LEU A 782 -6.59 -16.00 12.11
CA LEU A 782 -7.64 -16.19 13.12
C LEU A 782 -7.21 -15.74 14.52
N LYS A 783 -5.98 -16.08 14.95
CA LYS A 783 -5.50 -15.87 16.33
C LYS A 783 -4.86 -14.50 16.57
N SER A 784 -4.25 -13.88 15.57
CA SER A 784 -3.57 -12.59 15.71
C SER A 784 -4.61 -11.49 15.89
N PRO A 785 -4.48 -10.61 16.89
CA PRO A 785 -5.50 -9.60 17.15
C PRO A 785 -5.45 -8.46 16.12
N ASN A 786 -4.30 -8.22 15.50
CA ASN A 786 -4.07 -7.21 14.45
C ASN A 786 -3.92 -7.84 13.05
N ALA A 787 -4.73 -8.87 12.75
CA ALA A 787 -4.73 -9.55 11.44
C ALA A 787 -5.51 -8.82 10.33
N VAL A 788 -6.32 -7.83 10.72
CA VAL A 788 -7.14 -6.99 9.86
C VAL A 788 -7.06 -5.56 10.40
N MET A 789 -7.35 -4.57 9.55
CA MET A 789 -7.71 -3.23 10.02
C MET A 789 -9.22 -3.16 10.25
N VAL A 790 -9.68 -2.11 10.90
CA VAL A 790 -11.11 -1.74 10.96
C VAL A 790 -11.69 -1.64 9.55
N ASP A 791 -12.95 -2.07 9.38
CA ASP A 791 -13.72 -2.12 8.13
C ASP A 791 -13.13 -2.96 6.98
N MET A 792 -12.01 -3.67 7.23
CA MET A 792 -11.33 -4.55 6.27
C MET A 792 -11.48 -6.04 6.62
N GLY A 793 -12.29 -6.40 7.63
CA GLY A 793 -12.36 -7.77 8.16
C GLY A 793 -12.83 -8.81 7.14
N LEU A 794 -13.81 -8.46 6.32
CA LEU A 794 -14.35 -9.32 5.27
C LEU A 794 -13.41 -9.39 4.06
N GLU A 795 -12.71 -8.30 3.76
CA GLU A 795 -11.77 -8.21 2.65
C GLU A 795 -10.56 -9.12 2.86
N ASN A 796 -9.86 -8.98 3.99
CA ASN A 796 -8.69 -9.81 4.29
C ASN A 796 -9.06 -11.30 4.39
N LEU A 797 -10.26 -11.62 4.91
CA LEU A 797 -10.79 -12.99 4.92
C LEU A 797 -11.04 -13.53 3.50
N HIS A 798 -11.58 -12.70 2.60
CA HIS A 798 -11.75 -13.03 1.18
C HIS A 798 -10.40 -13.18 0.46
N HIS A 799 -9.40 -12.37 0.80
CA HIS A 799 -8.04 -12.49 0.28
C HIS A 799 -7.39 -13.82 0.69
N HIS A 800 -7.49 -14.24 1.95
CA HIS A 800 -7.03 -15.58 2.37
C HIS A 800 -7.76 -16.71 1.63
N PHE A 801 -9.07 -16.58 1.36
CA PHE A 801 -9.81 -17.56 0.56
C PHE A 801 -9.31 -17.60 -0.90
N LEU A 802 -9.21 -16.46 -1.57
CA LEU A 802 -8.73 -16.37 -2.95
C LEU A 802 -7.29 -16.84 -3.09
N PHE A 803 -6.43 -16.60 -2.09
CA PHE A 803 -5.08 -17.14 -2.07
C PHE A 803 -5.06 -18.66 -1.96
N SER A 804 -5.91 -19.27 -1.12
CA SER A 804 -6.04 -20.74 -1.08
C SER A 804 -6.44 -21.32 -2.45
N LYS A 805 -7.34 -20.63 -3.17
CA LYS A 805 -7.78 -21.00 -4.53
C LYS A 805 -6.70 -20.75 -5.59
N TYR A 806 -5.89 -19.70 -5.44
CA TYR A 806 -4.74 -19.44 -6.31
C TYR A 806 -3.68 -20.54 -6.14
N VAL A 807 -3.39 -20.92 -4.89
CA VAL A 807 -2.42 -21.96 -4.52
C VAL A 807 -2.84 -23.35 -5.03
N GLU A 808 -4.14 -23.68 -5.02
CA GLU A 808 -4.67 -24.89 -5.69
C GLU A 808 -4.27 -24.97 -7.19
N THR A 809 -4.04 -23.83 -7.85
CA THR A 809 -3.60 -23.76 -9.26
C THR A 809 -2.10 -23.56 -9.47
N TRP A 810 -1.34 -23.31 -8.40
CA TRP A 810 0.13 -23.20 -8.38
C TRP A 810 0.82 -24.52 -8.03
N ILE A 811 0.11 -25.40 -7.31
CA ILE A 811 0.58 -26.74 -6.98
C ILE A 811 0.87 -27.55 -8.25
N GLU A 812 2.09 -28.11 -8.33
CA GLU A 812 2.54 -29.02 -9.39
C GLU A 812 2.46 -30.49 -8.91
N PRO A 813 1.49 -31.31 -9.35
CA PRO A 813 1.35 -32.68 -8.87
C PRO A 813 2.55 -33.59 -9.20
N GLY A 814 3.30 -33.27 -10.27
CA GLY A 814 4.52 -33.98 -10.65
C GLY A 814 5.73 -33.72 -9.75
N LEU A 815 5.63 -32.81 -8.77
CA LEU A 815 6.67 -32.45 -7.81
C LEU A 815 6.28 -32.76 -6.36
N ASP A 816 5.26 -33.59 -6.14
CA ASP A 816 4.76 -33.88 -4.78
C ASP A 816 5.77 -34.69 -3.96
N GLU A 817 6.30 -35.78 -4.53
CA GLU A 817 7.35 -36.62 -3.90
C GLU A 817 8.76 -35.98 -3.97
N GLY A 818 8.87 -34.74 -4.45
CA GLY A 818 10.11 -33.96 -4.50
C GLY A 818 10.50 -33.50 -5.91
N PRO A 819 11.77 -33.07 -6.12
CA PRO A 819 12.86 -33.09 -5.14
C PRO A 819 12.65 -32.12 -3.97
N PHE A 820 13.16 -32.50 -2.80
CA PHE A 820 13.23 -31.63 -1.62
C PHE A 820 14.67 -31.11 -1.48
N VAL A 821 14.84 -29.79 -1.43
CA VAL A 821 16.13 -29.10 -1.56
C VAL A 821 16.43 -28.21 -0.37
N LEU A 822 17.71 -28.06 -0.03
CA LEU A 822 18.16 -27.18 1.05
C LEU A 822 18.10 -25.70 0.64
N ILE A 823 17.38 -24.89 1.40
CA ILE A 823 17.45 -23.43 1.38
C ILE A 823 18.19 -22.88 2.60
N HIS A 824 18.81 -21.72 2.44
CA HIS A 824 19.41 -20.94 3.53
C HIS A 824 18.38 -20.43 4.54
N GLY A 825 17.17 -20.10 4.05
CA GLY A 825 16.08 -19.57 4.86
C GLY A 825 16.16 -18.08 5.21
N ASP A 826 17.29 -17.41 4.92
CA ASP A 826 17.55 -15.99 5.20
C ASP A 826 18.76 -15.44 4.38
N LEU A 827 18.75 -15.63 3.05
CA LEU A 827 19.89 -15.23 2.19
C LEU A 827 19.67 -13.85 1.55
N HIS A 828 20.22 -12.82 2.18
CA HIS A 828 20.20 -11.44 1.73
C HIS A 828 21.51 -10.70 2.10
N LEU A 829 21.66 -9.45 1.66
CA LEU A 829 22.96 -8.73 1.63
C LEU A 829 23.72 -8.66 2.97
N SER A 830 23.07 -8.55 4.13
CA SER A 830 23.78 -8.51 5.43
C SER A 830 24.37 -9.86 5.85
N ASN A 831 23.87 -10.96 5.29
CA ASN A 831 24.36 -12.32 5.49
C ASN A 831 25.41 -12.71 4.43
N MET A 832 25.84 -11.76 3.59
CA MET A 832 26.84 -11.93 2.54
C MET A 832 28.08 -11.08 2.82
N VAL A 833 29.27 -11.64 2.61
CA VAL A 833 30.57 -10.95 2.76
C VAL A 833 31.33 -11.03 1.44
N VAL A 834 31.81 -9.90 0.94
CA VAL A 834 32.56 -9.76 -0.31
C VAL A 834 34.00 -9.28 -0.12
N ASP A 835 34.88 -9.59 -1.08
CA ASP A 835 36.19 -8.95 -1.24
C ASP A 835 36.11 -7.60 -1.98
N ASP A 836 37.25 -6.94 -2.17
CA ASP A 836 37.37 -5.67 -2.90
C ASP A 836 36.97 -5.77 -4.39
N ASP A 837 36.97 -6.99 -4.96
CA ASP A 837 36.52 -7.31 -6.32
C ASP A 837 35.02 -7.73 -6.37
N LEU A 838 34.28 -7.55 -5.26
CA LEU A 838 32.87 -7.91 -5.08
C LEU A 838 32.55 -9.42 -5.18
N ARG A 839 33.54 -10.32 -5.04
CA ARG A 839 33.28 -11.77 -4.96
C ARG A 839 32.88 -12.18 -3.57
N LEU A 840 31.91 -13.08 -3.45
CA LEU A 840 31.53 -13.65 -2.16
C LEU A 840 32.67 -14.48 -1.55
N VAL A 841 33.19 -14.00 -0.42
CA VAL A 841 34.16 -14.68 0.44
C VAL A 841 33.52 -15.23 1.72
N GLY A 842 32.23 -14.93 1.96
CA GLY A 842 31.47 -15.50 3.08
C GLY A 842 29.95 -15.50 2.85
N VAL A 843 29.30 -16.60 3.21
CA VAL A 843 27.84 -16.72 3.37
C VAL A 843 27.55 -17.10 4.83
N LEU A 844 26.89 -16.20 5.55
CA LEU A 844 26.71 -16.22 7.01
C LEU A 844 25.29 -16.62 7.41
N ASP A 845 25.14 -17.04 8.66
CA ASP A 845 23.85 -17.22 9.35
C ASP A 845 22.91 -18.32 8.80
N TRP A 846 23.43 -19.55 8.73
CA TRP A 846 22.72 -20.75 8.30
C TRP A 846 21.65 -21.27 9.29
N GLU A 847 21.18 -20.45 10.22
CA GLU A 847 20.41 -20.90 11.38
C GLU A 847 18.93 -21.24 11.10
N TRP A 848 18.35 -20.63 10.06
CA TRP A 848 16.99 -20.91 9.55
C TRP A 848 17.01 -21.82 8.33
N SER A 849 18.15 -22.45 8.05
CA SER A 849 18.32 -23.38 6.94
C SER A 849 17.43 -24.61 7.10
N ARG A 850 16.76 -24.98 6.01
CA ARG A 850 15.75 -26.05 5.99
C ARG A 850 15.66 -26.68 4.60
N VAL A 851 15.29 -27.95 4.56
CA VAL A 851 14.92 -28.66 3.35
C VAL A 851 13.43 -28.42 3.09
N VAL A 852 13.10 -27.97 1.89
CA VAL A 852 11.74 -27.62 1.42
C VAL A 852 11.46 -28.23 0.04
N PRO A 853 10.21 -28.30 -0.43
CA PRO A 853 9.94 -28.66 -1.83
C PRO A 853 10.61 -27.69 -2.80
N VAL A 854 11.10 -28.20 -3.94
CA VAL A 854 11.79 -27.39 -4.95
C VAL A 854 10.99 -26.17 -5.41
N GLN A 855 9.66 -26.20 -5.35
CA GLN A 855 8.76 -25.07 -5.59
C GLN A 855 9.16 -23.82 -4.78
N TYR A 856 9.58 -23.99 -3.52
CA TYR A 856 10.01 -22.93 -2.60
C TYR A 856 11.47 -22.48 -2.80
N PHE A 857 12.22 -23.10 -3.71
CA PHE A 857 13.56 -22.65 -4.10
C PHE A 857 13.46 -21.42 -5.01
N SER A 858 13.22 -20.25 -4.42
CA SER A 858 13.08 -18.96 -5.11
C SER A 858 14.44 -18.32 -5.45
N PRO A 859 14.52 -17.53 -6.54
CA PRO A 859 15.64 -16.63 -6.78
C PRO A 859 15.66 -15.47 -5.76
N PRO A 860 16.78 -14.75 -5.61
CA PRO A 860 16.85 -13.59 -4.73
C PRO A 860 15.94 -12.48 -5.25
N LEU A 861 14.86 -12.20 -4.50
CA LEU A 861 13.85 -11.19 -4.85
C LEU A 861 14.40 -9.77 -4.67
N TRP A 862 15.25 -9.57 -3.66
CA TRP A 862 15.94 -8.31 -3.34
C TRP A 862 16.91 -7.76 -4.40
N LEU A 863 17.15 -8.45 -5.53
CA LEU A 863 18.12 -8.01 -6.56
C LEU A 863 17.86 -6.61 -7.12
N SER A 864 16.61 -6.15 -7.12
CA SER A 864 16.20 -4.82 -7.58
C SER A 864 15.93 -3.82 -6.45
N ASN A 865 16.48 -4.06 -5.26
CA ASN A 865 16.23 -3.31 -4.02
C ASN A 865 14.73 -3.01 -3.75
N ARG A 866 13.88 -4.01 -4.01
CA ARG A 866 12.44 -3.99 -3.71
C ARG A 866 12.12 -5.17 -2.80
N ASN A 867 11.22 -4.96 -1.84
CA ASN A 867 10.70 -6.03 -0.99
C ASN A 867 9.57 -6.81 -1.69
N GLU A 868 9.15 -7.91 -1.09
CA GLU A 868 8.20 -8.85 -1.67
C GLU A 868 6.79 -8.25 -1.85
N VAL A 869 6.39 -7.30 -1.00
CA VAL A 869 5.14 -6.53 -1.12
C VAL A 869 5.21 -5.56 -2.30
N GLN A 870 6.30 -4.81 -2.46
CA GLN A 870 6.55 -3.95 -3.61
C GLN A 870 6.63 -4.74 -4.91
N LEU A 871 7.11 -5.99 -4.88
CA LEU A 871 7.14 -6.90 -6.01
C LEU A 871 5.77 -7.57 -6.31
N ALA A 872 4.78 -7.50 -5.42
CA ALA A 872 3.43 -8.01 -5.68
C ALA A 872 2.71 -7.20 -6.79
N TYR A 873 3.01 -5.89 -6.88
CA TYR A 873 2.56 -5.02 -7.97
C TYR A 873 2.96 -5.61 -9.34
N PRO A 874 2.04 -5.79 -10.29
CA PRO A 874 2.32 -6.45 -11.58
C PRO A 874 3.46 -5.81 -12.38
N ILE A 875 3.61 -4.47 -12.33
CA ILE A 875 4.67 -3.73 -13.02
C ILE A 875 6.02 -3.95 -12.35
N SER A 876 6.10 -3.90 -11.02
CA SER A 876 7.31 -4.24 -10.27
C SER A 876 7.76 -5.67 -10.56
N TRP A 877 6.82 -6.62 -10.62
CA TRP A 877 7.12 -8.01 -10.98
C TRP A 877 7.68 -8.15 -12.40
N GLU A 878 7.02 -7.55 -13.41
CA GLU A 878 7.50 -7.62 -14.79
C GLU A 878 8.85 -6.90 -14.94
N CYS A 879 9.02 -5.73 -14.32
CA CYS A 879 10.29 -4.98 -14.30
C CYS A 879 11.42 -5.83 -13.71
N TYR A 880 11.25 -6.38 -12.50
CA TYR A 880 12.22 -7.28 -11.87
C TYR A 880 12.57 -8.47 -12.78
N CYS A 881 11.55 -9.11 -13.38
CA CYS A 881 11.74 -10.23 -14.30
C CYS A 881 12.54 -9.89 -15.57
N VAL A 882 12.35 -8.71 -16.17
CA VAL A 882 13.03 -8.32 -17.43
C VAL A 882 14.35 -7.56 -17.23
N THR A 883 14.61 -7.04 -16.03
CA THR A 883 15.83 -6.29 -15.68
C THR A 883 16.80 -7.14 -14.85
N GLU A 884 16.85 -6.97 -13.53
CA GLU A 884 17.88 -7.55 -12.66
C GLU A 884 17.84 -9.08 -12.63
N PHE A 885 16.64 -9.68 -12.59
CA PHE A 885 16.54 -11.14 -12.69
C PHE A 885 16.98 -11.64 -14.07
N ALA A 886 16.65 -10.95 -15.17
CA ALA A 886 17.11 -11.34 -16.50
C ALA A 886 18.64 -11.19 -16.68
N LYS A 887 19.27 -10.21 -16.01
CA LYS A 887 20.75 -10.12 -15.90
C LYS A 887 21.30 -11.32 -15.15
N PHE A 888 20.79 -11.59 -13.96
CA PHE A 888 21.26 -12.67 -13.07
C PHE A 888 21.05 -14.07 -13.67
N LEU A 889 19.89 -14.36 -14.26
CA LEU A 889 19.56 -15.65 -14.87
C LEU A 889 20.52 -16.03 -16.02
N ARG A 890 21.01 -15.04 -16.80
CA ARG A 890 22.04 -15.30 -17.83
C ARG A 890 23.37 -15.71 -17.22
N VAL A 891 23.74 -15.14 -16.07
CA VAL A 891 24.93 -15.54 -15.31
C VAL A 891 24.73 -16.94 -14.74
N VAL A 892 23.59 -17.22 -14.09
CA VAL A 892 23.22 -18.56 -13.62
C VAL A 892 23.37 -19.59 -14.73
N LYS A 893 22.84 -19.31 -15.93
CA LYS A 893 22.98 -20.18 -17.09
C LYS A 893 24.45 -20.50 -17.43
N SER A 894 25.26 -19.46 -17.63
CA SER A 894 26.67 -19.62 -18.00
C SER A 894 27.46 -20.39 -16.94
N ARG A 895 27.18 -20.14 -15.65
CA ARG A 895 27.84 -20.82 -14.53
C ARG A 895 27.38 -22.27 -14.38
N GLU A 896 26.13 -22.58 -14.67
CA GLU A 896 25.60 -23.95 -14.63
C GLU A 896 26.14 -24.80 -15.79
N GLU A 897 26.28 -24.22 -16.98
CA GLU A 897 26.95 -24.84 -18.12
C GLU A 897 28.46 -25.05 -17.84
N ASP A 898 29.17 -24.06 -17.25
CA ASP A 898 30.58 -24.18 -16.82
C ASP A 898 30.80 -25.30 -15.79
N MET A 899 29.97 -25.33 -14.72
CA MET A 899 30.20 -26.17 -13.54
C MET A 899 29.63 -27.59 -13.69
N TYR A 900 28.50 -27.74 -14.39
CA TYR A 900 27.71 -28.98 -14.41
C TYR A 900 27.26 -29.44 -15.80
N GLN A 901 27.55 -28.68 -16.86
CA GLN A 901 27.20 -29.00 -18.26
C GLN A 901 25.69 -29.23 -18.47
N ASN A 902 24.86 -28.54 -17.69
CA ASN A 902 23.40 -28.55 -17.81
C ASN A 902 22.80 -27.19 -17.40
N ASN A 903 21.47 -27.07 -17.42
CA ASN A 903 20.72 -25.83 -17.17
C ASN A 903 19.58 -26.01 -16.14
N LEU A 904 19.77 -26.92 -15.16
CA LEU A 904 18.74 -27.34 -14.21
C LEU A 904 18.04 -26.17 -13.50
N LEU A 905 18.81 -25.30 -12.84
CA LEU A 905 18.29 -24.16 -12.10
C LEU A 905 17.81 -23.05 -13.04
N HIS A 906 18.51 -22.84 -14.15
CA HIS A 906 18.09 -21.89 -15.19
C HIS A 906 16.69 -22.22 -15.72
N ASP A 907 16.44 -23.47 -16.10
CA ASP A 907 15.19 -23.89 -16.73
C ASP A 907 14.03 -23.91 -15.71
N GLU A 908 14.29 -24.33 -14.46
CA GLU A 908 13.31 -24.26 -13.37
C GLU A 908 12.89 -22.83 -13.04
N TRP A 909 13.84 -21.90 -12.86
CA TRP A 909 13.51 -20.50 -12.56
C TRP A 909 12.86 -19.79 -13.75
N THR A 910 13.29 -20.07 -14.99
CA THR A 910 12.62 -19.55 -16.21
C THR A 910 11.13 -19.92 -16.23
N ARG A 911 10.81 -21.17 -15.85
CA ARG A 911 9.43 -21.66 -15.76
C ARG A 911 8.65 -21.00 -14.61
N LYS A 912 9.24 -20.89 -13.41
CA LYS A 912 8.60 -20.26 -12.23
C LYS A 912 8.31 -18.77 -12.40
N MET A 913 9.11 -18.03 -13.15
CA MET A 913 8.85 -16.61 -13.42
C MET A 913 7.70 -16.40 -14.40
N THR A 914 7.56 -17.30 -15.37
CA THR A 914 6.55 -17.21 -16.43
C THR A 914 5.18 -17.75 -16.01
N ASP A 915 5.13 -18.68 -15.05
CA ASP A 915 3.87 -19.12 -14.42
C ASP A 915 3.59 -18.36 -13.11
N ARG A 916 2.54 -17.52 -13.14
CA ARG A 916 1.85 -16.91 -11.97
C ARG A 916 2.68 -16.06 -10.98
N ALA A 917 3.99 -15.90 -11.17
CA ALA A 917 4.96 -15.46 -10.14
C ALA A 917 5.06 -16.46 -8.98
N GLY A 918 5.38 -17.71 -9.31
CA GLY A 918 5.60 -18.76 -8.31
C GLY A 918 6.49 -18.38 -7.11
N PRO A 919 7.56 -17.56 -7.26
CA PRO A 919 8.36 -17.12 -6.11
C PRO A 919 7.60 -16.26 -5.09
N LEU A 920 6.65 -15.43 -5.52
CA LEU A 920 5.81 -14.62 -4.63
C LEU A 920 4.76 -15.47 -3.94
N VAL A 921 4.19 -16.47 -4.62
CA VAL A 921 3.29 -17.47 -4.02
C VAL A 921 4.02 -18.26 -2.93
N ALA A 922 5.26 -18.69 -3.20
CA ALA A 922 6.11 -19.36 -2.22
C ALA A 922 6.45 -18.45 -1.02
N ASN A 923 6.67 -17.15 -1.25
CA ASN A 923 6.87 -16.18 -0.17
C ASN A 923 5.61 -16.03 0.71
N ALA A 924 4.45 -15.72 0.12
CA ALA A 924 3.20 -15.54 0.89
C ALA A 924 2.68 -16.83 1.57
N LEU A 925 3.17 -18.00 1.16
CA LEU A 925 2.96 -19.26 1.89
C LEU A 925 3.86 -19.40 3.13
N GLU A 926 5.05 -18.82 3.15
CA GLU A 926 5.95 -18.82 4.32
C GLU A 926 5.72 -17.58 5.23
N ASN A 927 5.22 -16.47 4.67
CA ASN A 927 4.92 -15.19 5.32
C ASN A 927 3.42 -14.86 5.17
N TRP A 928 2.61 -15.18 6.17
CA TRP A 928 1.14 -15.13 6.08
C TRP A 928 0.56 -13.71 5.91
N THR A 929 1.30 -12.69 6.35
CA THR A 929 0.99 -11.26 6.18
C THR A 929 0.97 -10.82 4.71
N ASP A 930 1.75 -11.49 3.87
CA ASP A 930 2.00 -11.07 2.49
C ASP A 930 0.91 -11.60 1.54
N VAL A 931 0.01 -12.45 2.05
CA VAL A 931 -1.15 -13.01 1.35
C VAL A 931 -2.11 -11.91 0.89
N ASP A 932 -2.36 -10.94 1.77
CA ASP A 932 -3.27 -9.82 1.50
C ASP A 932 -2.75 -8.96 0.35
N TRP A 933 -1.53 -8.45 0.51
CA TRP A 933 -0.78 -7.71 -0.51
C TRP A 933 -0.69 -8.45 -1.84
N PHE A 934 -0.40 -9.76 -1.83
CA PHE A 934 -0.35 -10.57 -3.04
C PHE A 934 -1.68 -10.60 -3.78
N ILE A 935 -2.81 -10.72 -3.07
CA ILE A 935 -4.13 -10.79 -3.69
C ILE A 935 -4.63 -9.42 -4.15
N PHE A 936 -4.55 -8.40 -3.28
CA PHE A 936 -4.96 -7.04 -3.59
C PHE A 936 -4.26 -6.53 -4.86
N GLN A 937 -2.92 -6.59 -4.90
CA GLN A 937 -2.12 -6.05 -6.00
C GLN A 937 -2.26 -6.85 -7.30
N ARG A 938 -2.46 -8.18 -7.21
CA ARG A 938 -2.40 -9.07 -8.37
C ARG A 938 -3.75 -9.39 -9.00
N LEU A 939 -4.82 -9.43 -8.19
CA LEU A 939 -6.18 -9.72 -8.66
C LEU A 939 -7.05 -8.46 -8.77
N PHE A 940 -7.01 -7.54 -7.80
CA PHE A 940 -8.00 -6.45 -7.71
C PHE A 940 -7.59 -5.11 -8.32
N HIS A 941 -6.29 -4.83 -8.47
CA HIS A 941 -5.76 -3.64 -9.16
C HIS A 941 -6.26 -3.49 -10.63
N GLN A 942 -6.88 -4.51 -11.21
CA GLN A 942 -7.33 -4.51 -12.62
C GLN A 942 -8.80 -4.10 -12.81
N ASP A 943 -9.68 -4.25 -11.80
CA ASP A 943 -11.06 -3.75 -11.83
C ASP A 943 -11.67 -3.67 -10.41
N PRO A 944 -11.75 -2.47 -9.81
CA PRO A 944 -12.37 -2.28 -8.49
C PRO A 944 -13.88 -2.60 -8.43
N SER A 945 -14.59 -2.67 -9.57
CA SER A 945 -16.01 -3.03 -9.59
C SER A 945 -16.25 -4.53 -9.41
N LEU A 946 -15.33 -5.37 -9.91
CA LEU A 946 -15.36 -6.82 -9.68
C LEU A 946 -15.05 -7.17 -8.21
N LYS A 947 -14.21 -6.36 -7.54
CA LYS A 947 -13.86 -6.52 -6.12
C LYS A 947 -15.11 -6.57 -5.24
N LYS A 948 -15.99 -5.58 -5.39
CA LYS A 948 -17.20 -5.45 -4.59
C LYS A 948 -18.13 -6.66 -4.77
N THR A 949 -18.51 -6.99 -6.01
CA THR A 949 -19.48 -8.08 -6.25
C THR A 949 -18.92 -9.46 -5.94
N ALA A 950 -17.60 -9.63 -5.96
CA ALA A 950 -16.97 -10.82 -5.39
C ALA A 950 -17.06 -10.87 -3.84
N LEU A 951 -16.95 -9.73 -3.15
CA LEU A 951 -17.15 -9.63 -1.69
C LEU A 951 -18.61 -9.84 -1.27
N GLU A 952 -19.57 -9.21 -1.97
CA GLU A 952 -21.03 -9.43 -1.81
C GLU A 952 -21.36 -10.93 -1.87
N ALA A 953 -20.91 -11.60 -2.95
CA ALA A 953 -21.12 -13.04 -3.15
C ALA A 953 -20.36 -13.91 -2.14
N PHE A 954 -19.16 -13.49 -1.71
CA PHE A 954 -18.38 -14.20 -0.69
C PHE A 954 -19.05 -14.14 0.68
N ALA A 955 -19.65 -13.01 1.09
CA ALA A 955 -20.43 -12.95 2.32
C ALA A 955 -21.69 -13.83 2.25
N ALA A 956 -22.42 -13.78 1.13
CA ALA A 956 -23.69 -14.49 0.96
C ALA A 956 -23.57 -16.03 0.97
N ASP A 957 -22.45 -16.59 0.50
CA ASP A 957 -22.23 -18.04 0.38
C ASP A 957 -21.91 -18.76 1.72
N ASP A 958 -21.43 -18.06 2.75
CA ASP A 958 -21.39 -18.59 4.14
C ASP A 958 -21.52 -17.44 5.16
N PRO A 959 -22.68 -17.27 5.82
CA PRO A 959 -22.92 -16.21 6.82
C PRO A 959 -21.96 -16.21 8.03
N LEU A 960 -21.18 -17.28 8.23
CA LEU A 960 -20.11 -17.30 9.24
C LEU A 960 -18.92 -16.39 8.84
N ARG A 961 -18.79 -16.00 7.56
CA ARG A 961 -17.73 -15.11 7.08
C ARG A 961 -17.88 -13.69 7.61
N THR A 962 -19.09 -13.14 7.58
CA THR A 962 -19.38 -11.81 8.15
C THR A 962 -19.17 -11.79 9.67
N GLN A 963 -19.67 -12.81 10.38
CA GLN A 963 -19.45 -12.93 11.84
C GLN A 963 -17.96 -13.07 12.21
N LEU A 964 -17.17 -13.72 11.35
CA LEU A 964 -15.71 -13.82 11.53
C LEU A 964 -15.02 -12.48 11.25
N ALA A 965 -15.43 -11.74 10.21
CA ALA A 965 -14.95 -10.40 9.91
C ALA A 965 -15.18 -9.42 11.08
N GLU A 966 -16.44 -9.31 11.54
CA GLU A 966 -16.84 -8.52 12.71
C GLU A 966 -16.00 -8.85 13.96
N MET A 967 -15.75 -10.15 14.20
CA MET A 967 -14.92 -10.62 15.30
C MET A 967 -13.45 -10.17 15.15
N LYS A 968 -12.87 -10.24 13.95
CA LYS A 968 -11.48 -9.82 13.71
C LYS A 968 -11.30 -8.30 13.84
N GLU A 969 -12.28 -7.52 13.38
CA GLU A 969 -12.26 -6.07 13.61
C GLU A 969 -12.50 -5.70 15.09
N HIS A 970 -13.24 -6.51 15.84
CA HIS A 970 -13.38 -6.32 17.29
C HIS A 970 -12.06 -6.63 18.02
N ASP A 971 -11.34 -7.69 17.63
CA ASP A 971 -10.00 -7.97 18.14
C ASP A 971 -9.02 -6.82 17.85
N CYS A 972 -9.11 -6.22 16.65
CA CYS A 972 -8.28 -5.09 16.23
C CYS A 972 -8.52 -3.84 17.09
N ARG A 973 -9.79 -3.43 17.25
CA ARG A 973 -10.18 -2.29 18.12
C ARG A 973 -9.78 -2.49 19.60
N ILE A 974 -9.65 -3.75 20.05
CA ILE A 974 -9.10 -4.07 21.38
C ILE A 974 -7.57 -3.94 21.39
N TYR A 975 -6.88 -4.39 20.34
CA TYR A 975 -5.42 -4.31 20.24
C TYR A 975 -4.91 -2.88 20.18
N GLU A 976 -5.55 -2.01 19.40
CA GLU A 976 -5.23 -0.58 19.28
C GLU A 976 -5.29 0.08 20.66
N LYS A 977 -6.37 -0.15 21.40
CA LYS A 977 -6.53 0.34 22.77
C LYS A 977 -5.55 -0.25 23.79
N ASP A 978 -5.21 -1.53 23.67
CA ASP A 978 -4.16 -2.15 24.50
C ASP A 978 -2.76 -1.61 24.16
N LEU A 979 -2.57 -0.97 22.99
CA LEU A 979 -1.30 -0.37 22.54
C LEU A 979 -1.17 1.11 22.94
N GLU A 980 -2.25 1.90 22.85
CA GLU A 980 -2.39 3.25 23.44
C GLU A 980 -1.83 3.27 24.87
N LEU A 981 -2.44 2.44 25.74
CA LEU A 981 -2.12 2.32 27.17
C LEU A 981 -0.67 1.88 27.45
N LEU A 982 -0.02 1.20 26.49
CA LEU A 982 1.40 0.83 26.60
C LEU A 982 2.30 2.02 26.28
N VAL A 983 2.01 2.77 25.21
CA VAL A 983 2.72 4.01 24.84
C VAL A 983 2.64 5.05 25.97
N GLU A 984 1.45 5.25 26.54
CA GLU A 984 1.25 6.10 27.73
C GLU A 984 2.13 5.66 28.91
N SER A 985 2.24 4.35 29.18
CA SER A 985 3.02 3.83 30.31
C SER A 985 4.52 4.05 30.13
N ASP A 986 5.02 3.89 28.89
CA ASP A 986 6.41 4.14 28.51
C ASP A 986 6.74 5.65 28.61
N LYS A 987 5.88 6.53 28.07
CA LYS A 987 5.98 7.99 28.19
C LYS A 987 6.06 8.47 29.64
N ASN A 988 5.22 7.90 30.51
CA ASN A 988 5.18 8.24 31.94
C ASN A 988 6.36 7.69 32.76
N GLY A 989 7.34 7.02 32.12
CA GLY A 989 8.52 6.46 32.79
C GLY A 989 8.20 5.32 33.79
N GLN A 990 6.99 4.75 33.69
CA GLN A 990 6.56 3.65 34.55
C GLN A 990 6.92 2.33 33.87
N ASN A 991 8.13 1.80 34.15
CA ASN A 991 8.58 0.49 33.64
C ASN A 991 7.58 -0.64 34.00
N SER A 992 6.61 -0.88 33.12
CA SER A 992 5.45 -1.75 33.32
C SER A 992 5.76 -3.24 33.05
N LEU A 993 7.03 -3.62 33.20
CA LEU A 993 7.64 -4.96 33.01
C LEU A 993 7.06 -6.09 33.91
N SER A 994 5.92 -5.88 34.55
CA SER A 994 5.19 -6.87 35.35
C SER A 994 3.67 -6.85 35.16
N ALA A 995 3.17 -6.21 34.09
CA ALA A 995 1.75 -6.19 33.72
C ALA A 995 1.24 -7.56 33.20
N THR A 996 1.24 -8.57 34.07
CA THR A 996 0.68 -9.92 33.83
C THR A 996 -0.85 -9.88 33.86
N ILE A 997 -1.44 -9.20 32.87
CA ILE A 997 -2.90 -9.13 32.69
C ILE A 997 -3.37 -10.50 32.15
N PRO A 998 -4.49 -11.08 32.67
CA PRO A 998 -4.76 -12.50 32.45
C PRO A 998 -5.06 -12.89 31.00
N GLN A 999 -4.33 -13.89 30.49
CA GLN A 999 -4.83 -14.69 29.36
C GLN A 999 -6.20 -15.28 29.72
N THR A 1000 -7.16 -15.14 28.81
CA THR A 1000 -8.55 -15.61 28.91
C THR A 1000 -9.40 -14.95 30.02
N LEU A 1001 -10.21 -13.96 29.65
CA LEU A 1001 -11.48 -13.68 30.35
C LEU A 1001 -12.53 -12.93 29.50
N ALA A 1002 -12.13 -12.04 28.59
CA ALA A 1002 -13.05 -11.22 27.76
C ALA A 1002 -14.16 -12.02 27.05
N TRP A 1003 -13.80 -13.17 26.45
CA TRP A 1003 -14.73 -14.08 25.75
C TRP A 1003 -15.93 -14.55 26.60
N ARG A 1004 -15.81 -14.54 27.95
CA ARG A 1004 -16.92 -14.90 28.85
C ARG A 1004 -17.89 -13.75 29.14
N ALA A 1005 -17.48 -12.50 28.91
CA ALA A 1005 -18.33 -11.33 29.11
C ALA A 1005 -19.19 -11.06 27.85
N TYR A 1006 -18.59 -11.12 26.66
CA TYR A 1006 -19.30 -10.86 25.40
C TYR A 1006 -20.50 -11.81 25.21
N LEU A 1007 -20.30 -13.11 25.49
CA LEU A 1007 -21.34 -14.14 25.43
C LEU A 1007 -22.49 -13.99 26.46
N GLN A 1008 -22.41 -13.06 27.42
CA GLN A 1008 -23.50 -12.79 28.37
C GLN A 1008 -24.51 -11.75 27.85
N ASN A 1009 -24.15 -10.97 26.83
CA ASN A 1009 -25.03 -9.96 26.23
C ASN A 1009 -25.82 -10.47 25.01
N ILE A 1010 -25.64 -11.74 24.62
CA ILE A 1010 -26.49 -12.41 23.63
C ILE A 1010 -27.82 -12.79 24.31
N PRO A 1011 -29.00 -12.38 23.79
CA PRO A 1011 -30.29 -12.67 24.42
C PRO A 1011 -30.72 -14.14 24.26
N ILE A 1012 -30.21 -15.03 25.11
CA ILE A 1012 -30.52 -16.47 25.07
C ILE A 1012 -31.91 -16.76 25.64
N SER A 1013 -32.86 -17.10 24.76
CA SER A 1013 -34.05 -17.87 25.13
C SER A 1013 -33.68 -19.34 25.35
N ALA A 1014 -33.41 -19.70 26.61
CA ALA A 1014 -33.21 -21.06 27.15
C ALA A 1014 -32.06 -21.92 26.56
N GLY A 1015 -30.96 -22.09 27.31
CA GLY A 1015 -29.99 -23.17 26.99
C GLY A 1015 -28.58 -23.09 27.56
N ALA A 1016 -28.37 -22.67 28.81
CA ALA A 1016 -27.04 -22.33 29.38
C ALA A 1016 -25.99 -23.47 29.52
N LEU A 1017 -26.22 -24.66 28.95
CA LEU A 1017 -25.18 -25.70 28.74
C LEU A 1017 -24.91 -26.00 27.26
N GLY A 1018 -25.78 -25.56 26.35
CA GLY A 1018 -25.62 -25.77 24.91
C GLY A 1018 -24.64 -24.78 24.28
N ALA A 1019 -24.71 -23.50 24.67
CA ALA A 1019 -23.97 -22.42 23.99
C ALA A 1019 -22.44 -22.60 24.00
N THR A 1020 -21.82 -23.05 25.10
CA THR A 1020 -20.36 -23.27 25.13
C THR A 1020 -19.94 -24.43 24.25
N ILE A 1021 -20.74 -25.50 24.22
CA ILE A 1021 -20.52 -26.65 23.32
C ILE A 1021 -20.75 -26.21 21.86
N ALA A 1022 -21.78 -25.40 21.60
CA ALA A 1022 -22.12 -24.90 20.27
C ALA A 1022 -21.08 -23.92 19.73
N ALA A 1023 -20.60 -22.95 20.51
CA ALA A 1023 -19.57 -22.00 20.07
C ALA A 1023 -18.22 -22.70 19.83
N SER A 1024 -17.80 -23.60 20.74
CA SER A 1024 -16.63 -24.44 20.48
C SER A 1024 -16.86 -25.40 19.31
N ALA A 1025 -18.08 -25.90 19.09
CA ALA A 1025 -18.42 -26.71 17.92
C ALA A 1025 -18.59 -25.91 16.64
N VAL A 1026 -18.83 -24.59 16.68
CA VAL A 1026 -18.79 -23.70 15.50
C VAL A 1026 -17.34 -23.39 15.17
N ALA A 1027 -16.51 -23.02 16.13
CA ALA A 1027 -15.07 -22.90 15.91
C ALA A 1027 -14.45 -24.20 15.38
N VAL A 1028 -14.81 -25.36 15.95
CA VAL A 1028 -14.36 -26.68 15.49
C VAL A 1028 -15.04 -27.12 14.19
N ALA A 1029 -16.29 -26.73 13.90
CA ALA A 1029 -16.94 -27.02 12.60
C ALA A 1029 -16.38 -26.14 11.48
N ILE A 1030 -16.01 -24.89 11.75
CA ILE A 1030 -15.27 -24.04 10.81
C ILE A 1030 -13.89 -24.69 10.58
N TRP A 1031 -13.12 -24.95 11.65
CA TRP A 1031 -11.81 -25.61 11.59
C TRP A 1031 -11.85 -26.95 10.82
N SER A 1032 -12.88 -27.78 11.01
CA SER A 1032 -13.02 -29.08 10.31
C SER A 1032 -13.74 -29.05 8.97
N ARG A 1033 -14.44 -27.96 8.60
CA ARG A 1033 -14.96 -27.74 7.23
C ARG A 1033 -13.94 -27.04 6.33
N TRP A 1034 -13.16 -26.12 6.89
CA TRP A 1034 -12.26 -25.22 6.17
C TRP A 1034 -10.78 -25.59 6.25
N GLN A 1035 -10.41 -26.64 7.00
CA GLN A 1035 -9.10 -27.27 6.80
C GLN A 1035 -9.00 -27.77 5.35
N PRO A 1036 -7.97 -27.38 4.57
CA PRO A 1036 -7.75 -27.94 3.24
C PRO A 1036 -7.41 -29.42 3.39
N SER A 1037 -8.38 -30.30 3.12
CA SER A 1037 -8.39 -31.68 3.61
C SER A 1037 -7.02 -32.39 3.45
N PRO A 1038 -6.42 -32.92 4.53
CA PRO A 1038 -5.21 -33.74 4.42
C PRO A 1038 -5.49 -35.05 3.68
N SER A 1039 -6.76 -35.45 3.51
CA SER A 1039 -7.19 -36.65 2.80
C SER A 1039 -8.13 -36.34 1.62
N ARG A 1040 -7.53 -35.91 0.50
CA ARG A 1040 -7.92 -36.22 -0.87
C ARG A 1040 -6.78 -35.86 -1.81
#